data_AF-A0A386WSJ3-F1
#
_entry.id   AF-A0A386WSJ3-F1
#
_cell.length_a   1.000
_cell.length_b   1.000
_cell.length_c   1.000
_cell.angle_alpha   90.00
_cell.angle_beta   90.00
_cell.angle_gamma   90.00
#
_symmetry.space_group_name_H-M   'P 1'
#
loop_
_entity.id
_entity.type
_entity.pdbx_description
1 polymer ?
#
loop_
_entity_poly.entity_id
_entity_poly.type
_entity_poly.pdbx_seq_one_letter_code
_entity_poly.pdbx_strand_id
1 'polypeptide(L)'
;MSQGHHLPSGWVTFVFTDIEGSTRLARMLGPVYRPVLHEHRRLLRDTLAGTDGAELLTEGDSFFLAFPDAAAAVRACLTAQRALAGHDWPNPDATPRVRMGLHTGYAEPRDGEYASPEVHRAARVAAAAHGGQVLCSAATAQHADPLPDGVSLLDLGLHRLRGFDDRERLFQLVAPGLERRFPRPRTADATAHNLPTQVTSFVGRQAERAELGRLVEAYRLVTVLGAGGAGKTRLAVELASGIVEDYPDGVWFVDIAAVTDPGLVAFEIAAVLGLRPEPGRPMLDTLVEYAAPRRMLVLLDTCDAQTAASAEVISRLLAGGRGVRVLATSRESFGVPGEVVWRIPPLSVDEGPDGGGSDAVALLLDRTAVARGGRAPEPAEQADLHRVVRRLDGLPLAIELAAARLRVLSAGQLAERLDDMLGTLDAGRETAEPPPVEAGWSGNQQDTVDLVAAATGAAPPTPATRAVQRSASERHLTIQATVTWSYRTLGARSARLLRWMAVFAGPVDLPTVQWLLDEDPLDPLSVLVDKSMVLAEPHASGSTYRMLDPIRAYAARRLVEAGEEQSARDRHVAWCRHALDRAHLGADGRPVTLSLYALDPLANELRAALRWCATGGSARSGLSLAGDLDQWWRERGLAREGRLWLFRLYGRLAETGEVMPDAELAAAYHMHSLHAGADGEFGEELRYSQRAEAAARQSGDRGLLARVLAGRAAPLVDMGQFAEAERVCREVLDWAFAQDVVGDALLAVYNLAELLWRRGALDEAADLLAAARPVEAARPAERGGRSVDMLLGMVALARGDLVAAHEHLLVALRSRMSHGYLGRACDTINAIAVRCALAGDALSAARLFGAAQATRANLRATPGIYGPYWSARQKELRRVLGDEAFDAAYGAGSGLRLDEVAALALHVEHPDLAADSPRFGVRPPGSWPAFEPRSTAG
;
A
#
# COMPACT_ATOMS: atom_id res chain seq x y z
N MET A 1 21.35 -51.95 29.31
CA MET A 1 19.96 -51.58 29.66
C MET A 1 19.76 -50.16 29.16
N SER A 2 19.23 -49.96 27.94
CA SER A 2 18.98 -48.60 27.44
C SER A 2 17.80 -48.03 28.22
N GLN A 3 17.93 -46.82 28.74
CA GLN A 3 16.85 -46.16 29.48
C GLN A 3 15.64 -46.06 28.56
N GLY A 4 14.62 -46.86 28.84
CA GLY A 4 13.36 -46.85 28.11
C GLY A 4 12.63 -45.57 28.44
N HIS A 5 12.70 -44.57 27.56
CA HIS A 5 11.83 -43.41 27.63
C HIS A 5 10.39 -43.90 27.44
N HIS A 6 9.59 -43.77 28.50
CA HIS A 6 8.17 -44.07 28.47
C HIS A 6 7.50 -43.08 27.50
N LEU A 7 7.00 -43.57 26.36
CA LEU A 7 6.25 -42.72 25.43
C LEU A 7 4.94 -42.25 26.10
N PRO A 8 4.54 -40.98 25.92
CA PRO A 8 3.30 -40.46 26.50
C PRO A 8 2.05 -41.16 25.92
N SER A 9 1.04 -41.44 26.74
CA SER A 9 -0.21 -42.08 26.31
C SER A 9 -1.42 -41.29 26.78
N GLY A 10 -2.51 -41.29 26.02
CA GLY A 10 -3.70 -40.50 26.30
C GLY A 10 -3.75 -39.27 25.43
N TRP A 11 -3.98 -38.08 26.00
CA TRP A 11 -3.85 -36.83 25.26
C TRP A 11 -2.37 -36.49 25.07
N VAL A 12 -1.91 -36.53 23.83
CA VAL A 12 -0.51 -36.31 23.47
C VAL A 12 -0.44 -35.13 22.51
N THR A 13 0.51 -34.22 22.75
CA THR A 13 0.82 -33.13 21.83
C THR A 13 2.01 -33.50 20.97
N PHE A 14 1.75 -33.63 19.67
CA PHE A 14 2.75 -33.90 18.66
C PHE A 14 3.30 -32.59 18.10
N VAL A 15 4.61 -32.51 17.95
CA VAL A 15 5.31 -31.36 17.35
C VAL A 15 6.14 -31.83 16.17
N PHE A 16 5.97 -31.16 15.03
CA PHE A 16 6.81 -31.31 13.86
C PHE A 16 7.54 -30.01 13.55
N THR A 17 8.83 -30.11 13.20
CA THR A 17 9.65 -28.95 12.82
C THR A 17 10.53 -29.29 11.63
N ASP A 18 10.82 -28.32 10.76
CA ASP A 18 11.82 -28.40 9.67
C ASP A 18 12.35 -26.99 9.31
N ILE A 19 13.50 -26.90 8.65
CA ILE A 19 14.03 -25.62 8.14
C ILE A 19 13.33 -25.30 6.82
N GLU A 20 12.65 -24.14 6.78
CA GLU A 20 12.08 -23.65 5.54
C GLU A 20 13.17 -23.40 4.50
N GLY A 21 13.10 -24.11 3.37
CA GLY A 21 14.08 -23.96 2.29
C GLY A 21 15.44 -24.62 2.57
N SER A 22 15.51 -25.67 3.40
CA SER A 22 16.75 -26.35 3.79
C SER A 22 17.67 -26.76 2.63
N THR A 23 17.10 -27.18 1.48
CA THR A 23 17.87 -27.51 0.27
C THR A 23 18.57 -26.28 -0.35
N ARG A 24 17.95 -25.11 -0.30
CA ARG A 24 18.54 -23.84 -0.76
C ARG A 24 19.66 -23.41 0.19
N LEU A 25 19.40 -23.50 1.50
CA LEU A 25 20.37 -23.20 2.54
C LEU A 25 21.63 -24.09 2.40
N ALA A 26 21.43 -25.39 2.11
CA ALA A 26 22.52 -26.33 1.86
C ALA A 26 23.35 -25.98 0.61
N ARG A 27 22.70 -25.56 -0.48
CA ARG A 27 23.39 -25.11 -1.70
C ARG A 27 24.19 -23.83 -1.48
N MET A 28 23.61 -22.88 -0.74
CA MET A 28 24.26 -21.60 -0.44
C MET A 28 25.49 -21.75 0.45
N LEU A 29 25.39 -22.58 1.50
CA LEU A 29 26.48 -22.77 2.46
C LEU A 29 27.50 -23.82 2.03
N GLY A 30 27.15 -24.70 1.07
CA GLY A 30 28.04 -25.74 0.56
C GLY A 30 28.65 -26.59 1.70
N PRO A 31 29.99 -26.68 1.82
CA PRO A 31 30.64 -27.41 2.92
C PRO A 31 30.28 -26.92 4.34
N VAL A 32 29.91 -25.64 4.48
CA VAL A 32 29.57 -25.00 5.78
C VAL A 32 28.17 -25.39 6.26
N TYR A 33 27.34 -26.03 5.40
CA TYR A 33 26.00 -26.47 5.79
C TYR A 33 26.02 -27.56 6.88
N ARG A 34 26.99 -28.48 6.84
CA ARG A 34 27.06 -29.57 7.84
C ARG A 34 27.25 -29.05 9.28
N PRO A 35 28.18 -28.11 9.54
CA PRO A 35 28.27 -27.41 10.82
C PRO A 35 26.96 -26.70 11.22
N VAL A 36 26.31 -25.98 10.31
CA VAL A 36 25.04 -25.27 10.58
C VAL A 36 23.92 -26.25 10.95
N LEU A 37 23.79 -27.36 10.21
CA LEU A 37 22.81 -28.40 10.51
C LEU A 37 23.10 -29.11 11.85
N HIS A 38 24.37 -29.32 12.17
CA HIS A 38 24.78 -29.87 13.46
C HIS A 38 24.39 -28.93 14.61
N GLU A 39 24.65 -27.63 14.46
CA GLU A 39 24.36 -26.63 15.48
C GLU A 39 22.86 -26.39 15.65
N HIS A 40 22.10 -26.36 14.55
CA HIS A 40 20.62 -26.39 14.58
C HIS A 40 20.11 -27.57 15.42
N ARG A 41 20.57 -28.79 15.13
CA ARG A 41 20.16 -29.99 15.87
C ARG A 41 20.57 -29.92 17.34
N ARG A 42 21.75 -29.39 17.64
CA ARG A 42 22.24 -29.19 19.01
C ARG A 42 21.30 -28.26 19.77
N LEU A 43 20.97 -27.09 19.20
CA LEU A 43 20.07 -26.13 19.82
C LEU A 43 18.67 -26.70 20.06
N LEU A 44 18.08 -27.44 19.11
CA LEU A 44 16.77 -28.08 19.34
C LEU A 44 16.84 -29.13 20.45
N ARG A 45 17.87 -29.98 20.48
CA ARG A 45 18.03 -30.98 21.55
C ARG A 45 18.26 -30.36 22.92
N ASP A 46 19.02 -29.28 22.98
CA ASP A 46 19.20 -28.52 24.23
C ASP A 46 17.86 -27.98 24.75
N THR A 47 16.93 -27.63 23.85
CA THR A 47 15.59 -27.17 24.27
C THR A 47 14.67 -28.29 24.75
N LEU A 48 14.97 -29.54 24.38
CA LEU A 48 14.28 -30.72 24.89
C LEU A 48 14.83 -31.15 26.26
N ALA A 49 16.12 -30.89 26.52
CA ALA A 49 16.78 -31.23 27.77
C ALA A 49 16.12 -30.50 28.95
N GLY A 50 15.40 -31.24 29.79
CA GLY A 50 14.64 -30.69 30.93
C GLY A 50 13.13 -30.56 30.70
N THR A 51 12.61 -31.07 29.58
CA THR A 51 11.17 -31.26 29.35
C THR A 51 10.81 -32.75 29.40
N ASP A 52 9.54 -33.07 29.69
CA ASP A 52 9.01 -34.44 29.56
C ASP A 52 8.70 -34.84 28.10
N GLY A 53 9.29 -34.13 27.13
CA GLY A 53 9.15 -34.41 25.71
C GLY A 53 10.04 -35.54 25.23
N ALA A 54 9.50 -36.43 24.39
CA ALA A 54 10.24 -37.51 23.76
C ALA A 54 10.56 -37.17 22.28
N GLU A 55 11.84 -37.25 21.91
CA GLU A 55 12.30 -37.23 20.51
C GLU A 55 12.00 -38.60 19.88
N LEU A 56 11.06 -38.66 18.94
CA LEU A 56 10.64 -39.90 18.27
C LEU A 56 11.50 -40.17 17.04
N LEU A 57 11.71 -39.14 16.22
CA LEU A 57 12.47 -39.23 14.98
C LEU A 57 13.18 -37.91 14.68
N THR A 58 14.40 -38.00 14.16
CA THR A 58 15.10 -36.89 13.51
C THR A 58 15.63 -37.34 12.17
N GLU A 59 15.17 -36.70 11.11
CA GLU A 59 15.59 -36.98 9.74
C GLU A 59 16.00 -35.67 9.06
N GLY A 60 17.26 -35.56 8.63
CA GLY A 60 17.78 -34.30 8.10
C GLY A 60 17.64 -33.16 9.10
N ASP A 61 17.05 -32.05 8.69
CA ASP A 61 16.74 -30.89 9.52
C ASP A 61 15.45 -31.01 10.33
N SER A 62 14.68 -32.08 10.11
CA SER A 62 13.35 -32.27 10.69
C SER A 62 13.37 -33.00 12.02
N PHE A 63 12.52 -32.57 12.95
CA PHE A 63 12.27 -33.24 14.23
C PHE A 63 10.80 -33.61 14.37
N PHE A 64 10.55 -34.80 14.89
CA PHE A 64 9.25 -35.27 15.35
C PHE A 64 9.32 -35.57 16.85
N LEU A 65 8.49 -34.85 17.61
CA LEU A 65 8.50 -34.86 19.07
C LEU A 65 7.09 -35.15 19.60
N ALA A 66 7.01 -35.80 20.77
CA ALA A 66 5.76 -36.02 21.48
C ALA A 66 5.86 -35.57 22.93
N PHE A 67 4.83 -34.88 23.42
CA PHE A 67 4.76 -34.38 24.79
C PHE A 67 3.47 -34.87 25.47
N PRO A 68 3.54 -35.27 26.76
CA PRO A 68 2.34 -35.56 27.56
C PRO A 68 1.53 -34.31 27.91
N ASP A 69 2.14 -33.12 27.80
CA ASP A 69 1.56 -31.83 28.16
C ASP A 69 1.67 -30.84 27.00
N ALA A 70 0.55 -30.25 26.61
CA ALA A 70 0.49 -29.29 25.52
C ALA A 70 1.21 -27.99 25.86
N ALA A 71 1.16 -27.54 27.11
CA ALA A 71 1.87 -26.35 27.54
C ALA A 71 3.40 -26.55 27.50
N ALA A 72 3.89 -27.76 27.83
CA ALA A 72 5.30 -28.14 27.70
C ALA A 72 5.75 -28.12 26.23
N ALA A 73 4.95 -28.67 25.32
CA ALA A 73 5.23 -28.62 23.89
C ALA A 73 5.33 -27.18 23.36
N VAL A 74 4.42 -26.30 23.80
CA VAL A 74 4.44 -24.87 23.48
C VAL A 74 5.72 -24.22 24.01
N ARG A 75 6.10 -24.45 25.28
CA ARG A 75 7.34 -23.91 25.87
C ARG A 75 8.56 -24.37 25.09
N ALA A 76 8.64 -25.64 24.72
CA ALA A 76 9.76 -26.20 23.97
C ALA A 76 9.92 -25.49 22.60
N CYS A 77 8.83 -25.34 21.84
CA CYS A 77 8.86 -24.67 20.53
C CYS A 77 9.33 -23.22 20.63
N LEU A 78 8.89 -22.50 21.66
CA LEU A 78 9.28 -21.10 21.87
C LEU A 78 10.74 -20.95 22.28
N THR A 79 11.20 -21.80 23.19
CA THR A 79 12.61 -21.83 23.59
C THR A 79 13.48 -22.17 22.39
N ALA A 80 13.06 -23.13 21.56
CA ALA A 80 13.77 -23.49 20.33
C ALA A 80 13.86 -22.31 19.35
N GLN A 81 12.75 -21.65 19.05
CA GLN A 81 12.76 -20.48 18.15
C GLN A 81 13.64 -19.34 18.67
N ARG A 82 13.65 -19.09 19.98
CA ARG A 82 14.52 -18.08 20.60
C ARG A 82 15.99 -18.46 20.53
N ALA A 83 16.31 -19.73 20.80
CA ALA A 83 17.67 -20.24 20.72
C ALA A 83 18.22 -20.14 19.29
N LEU A 84 17.39 -20.46 18.29
CA LEU A 84 17.74 -20.34 16.88
C LEU A 84 17.92 -18.88 16.44
N ALA A 85 17.04 -17.98 16.89
CA ALA A 85 17.10 -16.55 16.55
C ALA A 85 18.26 -15.81 17.24
N GLY A 86 18.64 -16.24 18.45
CA GLY A 86 19.73 -15.66 19.23
C GLY A 86 21.11 -16.29 19.00
N HIS A 87 21.21 -17.29 18.13
CA HIS A 87 22.48 -17.93 17.81
C HIS A 87 23.25 -17.16 16.72
N ASP A 88 24.56 -16.99 16.92
CA ASP A 88 25.44 -16.34 15.95
C ASP A 88 25.77 -17.29 14.79
N TRP A 89 24.93 -17.26 13.75
CA TRP A 89 25.14 -18.07 12.56
C TRP A 89 26.32 -17.54 11.71
N PRO A 90 27.05 -18.41 10.98
CA PRO A 90 28.25 -18.03 10.23
C PRO A 90 28.06 -16.93 9.18
N ASN A 91 26.81 -16.71 8.73
CA ASN A 91 26.45 -15.67 7.78
C ASN A 91 25.03 -15.15 8.14
N PRO A 92 24.84 -13.82 8.36
CA PRO A 92 23.53 -13.22 8.65
C PRO A 92 22.47 -13.52 7.58
N ASP A 93 22.88 -13.59 6.32
CA ASP A 93 22.00 -13.86 5.17
C ASP A 93 21.66 -15.36 5.01
N ALA A 94 22.24 -16.23 5.86
CA ALA A 94 22.09 -17.69 5.83
C ALA A 94 21.58 -18.29 7.15
N THR A 95 20.74 -17.55 7.87
CA THR A 95 20.16 -17.99 9.14
C THR A 95 19.10 -19.09 8.92
N PRO A 96 19.18 -20.26 9.58
CA PRO A 96 18.15 -21.31 9.50
C PRO A 96 16.78 -20.82 10.00
N ARG A 97 15.80 -20.72 9.09
CA ARG A 97 14.43 -20.29 9.41
C ARG A 97 13.54 -21.52 9.67
N VAL A 98 13.49 -21.96 10.92
CA VAL A 98 12.76 -23.18 11.32
C VAL A 98 11.27 -22.89 11.46
N ARG A 99 10.41 -23.71 10.86
CA ARG A 99 8.96 -23.66 11.07
C ARG A 99 8.52 -24.81 11.96
N MET A 100 7.46 -24.60 12.73
CA MET A 100 7.00 -25.57 13.73
C MET A 100 5.47 -25.66 13.74
N GLY A 101 4.94 -26.87 13.96
CA GLY A 101 3.50 -27.10 14.08
C GLY A 101 3.15 -28.07 15.19
N LEU A 102 2.09 -27.75 15.93
CA LEU A 102 1.63 -28.52 17.08
C LEU A 102 0.18 -28.98 16.90
N HIS A 103 -0.10 -30.23 17.24
CA HIS A 103 -1.47 -30.75 17.33
C HIS A 103 -1.61 -31.67 18.54
N THR A 104 -2.67 -31.49 19.33
CA THR A 104 -3.01 -32.35 20.46
C THR A 104 -4.15 -33.27 20.09
N GLY A 105 -3.94 -34.58 20.30
CA GLY A 105 -4.92 -35.60 20.01
C GLY A 105 -4.78 -36.79 20.95
N TYR A 106 -5.81 -37.64 21.01
CA TYR A 106 -5.74 -38.86 21.80
C TYR A 106 -4.92 -39.92 21.05
N ALA A 107 -3.85 -40.43 21.66
CA ALA A 107 -2.96 -41.42 21.07
C ALA A 107 -2.40 -42.38 22.12
N GLU A 108 -2.31 -43.66 21.75
CA GLU A 108 -1.67 -44.71 22.54
C GLU A 108 -0.48 -45.27 21.75
N PRO A 109 0.73 -45.33 22.34
CA PRO A 109 1.89 -45.92 21.67
C PRO A 109 1.70 -47.43 21.54
N ARG A 110 1.92 -47.97 20.34
CA ARG A 110 1.94 -49.42 20.08
C ARG A 110 3.29 -49.80 19.50
N ASP A 111 3.92 -50.82 20.07
CA ASP A 111 5.25 -51.31 19.67
C ASP A 111 6.35 -50.23 19.63
N GLY A 112 6.20 -49.16 20.43
CA GLY A 112 7.16 -48.05 20.48
C GLY A 112 6.93 -46.94 19.44
N GLU A 113 5.80 -46.94 18.73
CA GLU A 113 5.46 -45.93 17.73
C GLU A 113 4.01 -45.41 17.89
N TYR A 114 3.71 -44.26 17.27
CA TYR A 114 2.35 -43.71 17.16
C TYR A 114 1.82 -43.89 15.74
N ALA A 115 0.78 -44.70 15.60
CA ALA A 115 0.07 -44.91 14.34
C ALA A 115 -1.37 -44.33 14.42
N SER A 116 -1.47 -43.01 14.60
CA SER A 116 -2.77 -42.31 14.68
C SER A 116 -2.88 -41.17 13.66
N PRO A 117 -4.11 -40.83 13.22
CA PRO A 117 -4.35 -39.66 12.36
C PRO A 117 -3.85 -38.34 12.95
N GLU A 118 -3.80 -38.25 14.29
CA GLU A 118 -3.32 -37.08 15.04
C GLU A 118 -1.87 -36.72 14.69
N VAL A 119 -1.01 -37.73 14.46
CA VAL A 119 0.38 -37.53 14.02
C VAL A 119 0.42 -36.86 12.65
N HIS A 120 -0.40 -37.34 11.72
CA HIS A 120 -0.47 -36.76 10.38
C HIS A 120 -1.03 -35.33 10.41
N ARG A 121 -1.98 -35.04 11.30
CA ARG A 121 -2.56 -33.71 11.47
C ARG A 121 -1.53 -32.72 11.99
N ALA A 122 -0.73 -33.11 13.00
CA ALA A 122 0.39 -32.31 13.50
C ALA A 122 1.39 -31.94 12.40
N ALA A 123 1.77 -32.92 11.57
CA ALA A 123 2.66 -32.69 10.44
C ALA A 123 2.06 -31.72 9.41
N ARG A 124 0.73 -31.72 9.21
CA ARG A 124 0.05 -30.76 8.32
C ARG A 124 -0.05 -29.35 8.91
N VAL A 125 -0.22 -29.22 10.22
CA VAL A 125 -0.13 -27.91 10.90
C VAL A 125 1.28 -27.32 10.73
N ALA A 126 2.33 -28.13 10.86
CA ALA A 126 3.71 -27.67 10.63
C ALA A 126 3.97 -27.26 9.18
N ALA A 127 3.47 -28.05 8.22
CA ALA A 127 3.60 -27.74 6.80
C ALA A 127 2.90 -26.43 6.39
N ALA A 128 1.84 -26.04 7.10
CA ALA A 128 1.11 -24.78 6.88
C ALA A 128 1.88 -23.53 7.36
N ALA A 129 2.89 -23.71 8.22
CA ALA A 129 3.69 -22.63 8.81
C ALA A 129 4.81 -22.13 7.88
N HIS A 130 5.27 -20.90 8.14
CA HIS A 130 6.41 -20.23 7.53
C HIS A 130 7.68 -20.32 8.39
N GLY A 131 8.86 -20.12 7.81
CA GLY A 131 10.12 -20.15 8.55
C GLY A 131 10.20 -19.08 9.65
N GLY A 132 10.39 -19.52 10.90
CA GLY A 132 10.31 -18.71 12.13
C GLY A 132 8.93 -18.72 12.80
N GLN A 133 7.92 -19.33 12.16
CA GLN A 133 6.54 -19.39 12.66
C GLN A 133 6.29 -20.68 13.42
N VAL A 134 5.48 -20.58 14.47
CA VAL A 134 4.96 -21.72 15.22
C VAL A 134 3.44 -21.69 15.16
N LEU A 135 2.83 -22.72 14.57
CA LEU A 135 1.38 -22.88 14.48
C LEU A 135 0.87 -23.98 15.40
N CYS A 136 -0.35 -23.85 15.92
CA CYS A 136 -1.01 -24.92 16.64
C CYS A 136 -2.50 -25.04 16.27
N SER A 137 -3.02 -26.25 16.44
CA SER A 137 -4.45 -26.56 16.23
C SER A 137 -5.34 -26.03 17.36
N ALA A 138 -6.66 -26.03 17.16
CA ALA A 138 -7.63 -25.72 18.22
C ALA A 138 -7.49 -26.64 19.43
N ALA A 139 -7.30 -27.93 19.18
CA ALA A 139 -7.12 -28.90 20.25
C ALA A 139 -5.85 -28.58 21.07
N THR A 140 -4.75 -28.20 20.42
CA THR A 140 -3.55 -27.75 21.13
C THR A 140 -3.81 -26.49 21.95
N ALA A 141 -4.50 -25.51 21.36
CA ALA A 141 -4.83 -24.26 22.05
C ALA A 141 -5.67 -24.52 23.32
N GLN A 142 -6.64 -25.42 23.23
CA GLN A 142 -7.50 -25.81 24.34
C GLN A 142 -6.73 -26.59 25.42
N HIS A 143 -5.91 -27.55 25.03
CA HIS A 143 -5.16 -28.38 25.98
C HIS A 143 -3.95 -27.68 26.59
N ALA A 144 -3.46 -26.61 25.95
CA ALA A 144 -2.38 -25.78 26.46
C ALA A 144 -2.90 -24.61 27.31
N ASP A 145 -4.19 -24.54 27.63
CA ASP A 145 -4.77 -23.51 28.49
C ASP A 145 -4.66 -23.90 29.98
N PRO A 146 -4.02 -23.09 30.85
CA PRO A 146 -3.40 -21.79 30.56
C PRO A 146 -2.06 -21.90 29.83
N LEU A 147 -1.88 -21.00 28.85
CA LEU A 147 -0.65 -20.90 28.07
C LEU A 147 0.54 -20.48 28.95
N PRO A 148 1.79 -20.82 28.56
CA PRO A 148 2.97 -20.36 29.29
C PRO A 148 3.08 -18.83 29.33
N ASP A 149 3.72 -18.30 30.38
CA ASP A 149 3.82 -16.85 30.58
C ASP A 149 4.45 -16.11 29.39
N GLY A 150 3.78 -15.06 28.95
CA GLY A 150 4.21 -14.23 27.82
C GLY A 150 3.96 -14.86 26.45
N VAL A 151 3.12 -15.90 26.37
CA VAL A 151 2.71 -16.55 25.14
C VAL A 151 1.23 -16.29 24.90
N SER A 152 0.89 -15.82 23.70
CA SER A 152 -0.51 -15.71 23.27
C SER A 152 -0.73 -16.42 21.94
N LEU A 153 -1.99 -16.69 21.64
CA LEU A 153 -2.39 -17.31 20.39
C LEU A 153 -3.07 -16.26 19.51
N LEU A 154 -2.51 -16.01 18.34
CA LEU A 154 -3.16 -15.26 17.28
C LEU A 154 -4.02 -16.24 16.46
N ASP A 155 -5.33 -16.10 16.57
CA ASP A 155 -6.29 -16.87 15.78
C ASP A 155 -6.22 -16.50 14.30
N LEU A 156 -5.95 -17.49 13.46
CA LEU A 156 -5.83 -17.33 12.02
C LEU A 156 -7.11 -17.77 11.28
N GLY A 157 -8.09 -18.30 12.02
CA GLY A 157 -9.37 -18.75 11.48
C GLY A 157 -9.39 -20.25 11.14
N LEU A 158 -10.46 -20.64 10.43
CA LEU A 158 -10.70 -22.02 10.01
C LEU A 158 -10.02 -22.31 8.67
N HIS A 159 -9.31 -23.42 8.62
CA HIS A 159 -8.49 -23.84 7.49
C HIS A 159 -8.62 -25.35 7.25
N ARG A 160 -8.83 -25.76 6.00
CA ARG A 160 -8.73 -27.19 5.64
C ARG A 160 -7.27 -27.60 5.51
N LEU A 161 -6.87 -28.68 6.20
CA LEU A 161 -5.51 -29.22 6.11
C LEU A 161 -5.43 -30.26 4.99
N ARG A 162 -4.30 -30.34 4.28
CA ARG A 162 -4.14 -31.27 3.16
C ARG A 162 -4.29 -32.73 3.61
N GLY A 163 -5.29 -33.42 3.06
CA GLY A 163 -5.60 -34.83 3.38
C GLY A 163 -6.62 -35.01 4.52
N PHE A 164 -7.27 -33.93 4.96
CA PHE A 164 -8.35 -33.93 5.94
C PHE A 164 -9.56 -33.21 5.34
N ASP A 165 -10.75 -33.79 5.50
CA ASP A 165 -12.00 -33.24 4.94
C ASP A 165 -12.60 -32.14 5.83
N ASP A 166 -12.28 -32.18 7.12
CA ASP A 166 -12.70 -31.23 8.14
C ASP A 166 -11.83 -29.95 8.17
N ARG A 167 -12.40 -28.87 8.72
CA ARG A 167 -11.71 -27.60 8.90
C ARG A 167 -11.06 -27.55 10.28
N GLU A 168 -9.77 -27.29 10.31
CA GLU A 168 -8.97 -27.07 11.51
C GLU A 168 -8.86 -25.57 11.80
N ARG A 169 -9.09 -25.16 13.05
CA ARG A 169 -8.82 -23.77 13.43
C ARG A 169 -7.35 -23.64 13.80
N LEU A 170 -6.62 -22.78 13.10
CA LEU A 170 -5.20 -22.60 13.32
C LEU A 170 -4.93 -21.35 14.14
N PHE A 171 -3.99 -21.48 15.05
CA PHE A 171 -3.48 -20.38 15.86
C PHE A 171 -1.98 -20.25 15.65
N GLN A 172 -1.47 -19.03 15.60
CA GLN A 172 -0.04 -18.78 15.68
C GLN A 172 0.35 -18.46 17.11
N LEU A 173 1.41 -19.09 17.58
CA LEU A 173 2.04 -18.72 18.84
C LEU A 173 2.77 -17.38 18.69
N VAL A 174 2.42 -16.44 19.55
CA VAL A 174 3.02 -15.11 19.63
C VAL A 174 3.73 -15.01 20.97
N ALA A 175 5.04 -14.83 20.92
CA ALA A 175 5.86 -14.64 22.12
C ALA A 175 6.92 -13.57 21.88
N PRO A 176 7.35 -12.85 22.94
CA PRO A 176 8.45 -11.90 22.85
C PRO A 176 9.72 -12.54 22.28
N GLY A 177 10.38 -11.81 21.38
CA GLY A 177 11.60 -12.24 20.69
C GLY A 177 11.35 -13.05 19.41
N LEU A 178 10.10 -13.37 19.09
CA LEU A 178 9.72 -14.06 17.85
C LEU A 178 9.03 -13.12 16.87
N GLU A 179 9.18 -13.39 15.57
CA GLU A 179 8.47 -12.65 14.53
C GLU A 179 6.96 -12.87 14.67
N ARG A 180 6.16 -11.79 14.53
CA ARG A 180 4.71 -11.85 14.70
C ARG A 180 3.94 -11.83 13.39
N ARG A 181 4.51 -11.26 12.32
CA ARG A 181 3.81 -11.04 11.04
C ARG A 181 4.28 -12.02 9.99
N PHE A 182 3.48 -13.04 9.72
CA PHE A 182 3.69 -13.96 8.62
C PHE A 182 2.58 -13.82 7.57
N PRO A 183 2.82 -14.26 6.32
CA PRO A 183 1.75 -14.44 5.34
C PRO A 183 0.67 -15.42 5.83
N ARG A 184 -0.46 -15.49 5.10
CA ARG A 184 -1.55 -16.43 5.44
C ARG A 184 -1.04 -17.88 5.47
N PRO A 185 -1.46 -18.72 6.45
CA PRO A 185 -1.07 -20.12 6.52
C PRO A 185 -1.32 -20.88 5.22
N ARG A 186 -0.35 -21.71 4.83
CA ARG A 186 -0.37 -22.49 3.58
C ARG A 186 -1.34 -23.67 3.71
N THR A 187 -2.64 -23.41 3.56
CA THR A 187 -3.75 -24.35 3.84
C THR A 187 -4.61 -24.58 2.59
N ALA A 188 -5.44 -25.63 2.59
CA ALA A 188 -6.17 -26.08 1.41
C ALA A 188 -7.44 -25.26 1.07
N ASP A 189 -7.97 -24.44 2.00
CA ASP A 189 -9.23 -23.69 1.84
C ASP A 189 -9.06 -22.18 1.57
N ALA A 190 -7.83 -21.64 1.58
CA ALA A 190 -7.60 -20.32 1.01
C ALA A 190 -7.47 -20.49 -0.50
N THR A 191 -8.54 -20.26 -1.25
CA THR A 191 -8.35 -19.91 -2.66
C THR A 191 -7.49 -18.65 -2.69
N ALA A 192 -6.20 -18.79 -3.00
CA ALA A 192 -5.23 -17.73 -2.78
C ALA A 192 -5.38 -16.63 -3.85
N HIS A 193 -6.32 -15.69 -3.69
CA HIS A 193 -6.53 -14.62 -4.67
C HIS A 193 -6.80 -13.24 -4.06
N ASN A 194 -6.57 -12.18 -4.84
CA ASN A 194 -6.84 -10.77 -4.53
C ASN A 194 -7.65 -10.06 -5.64
N LEU A 195 -8.38 -10.82 -6.45
CA LEU A 195 -9.19 -10.29 -7.57
C LEU A 195 -10.17 -9.19 -7.11
N PRO A 196 -10.28 -8.07 -7.86
CA PRO A 196 -11.13 -6.94 -7.48
C PRO A 196 -12.63 -7.28 -7.59
N THR A 197 -13.42 -6.85 -6.60
CA THR A 197 -14.88 -7.02 -6.60
C THR A 197 -15.53 -6.13 -7.66
N GLN A 198 -16.30 -6.72 -8.56
CA GLN A 198 -17.02 -5.96 -9.59
C GLN A 198 -18.32 -5.35 -9.03
N VAL A 199 -18.46 -4.03 -9.10
CA VAL A 199 -19.60 -3.25 -8.54
C VAL A 199 -20.77 -3.07 -9.51
N THR A 200 -20.61 -3.51 -10.75
CA THR A 200 -21.61 -3.43 -11.83
C THR A 200 -21.75 -4.79 -12.48
N SER A 201 -22.94 -5.13 -12.96
CA SER A 201 -23.20 -6.34 -13.75
C SER A 201 -22.19 -6.49 -14.92
N PHE A 202 -21.66 -7.71 -15.08
CA PHE A 202 -20.92 -8.13 -16.26
C PHE A 202 -21.91 -8.68 -17.29
N VAL A 203 -22.05 -8.02 -18.44
CA VAL A 203 -23.08 -8.30 -19.44
C VAL A 203 -22.46 -8.81 -20.73
N GLY A 204 -22.97 -9.93 -21.23
CA GLY A 204 -22.53 -10.57 -22.47
C GLY A 204 -21.17 -11.28 -22.37
N ARG A 205 -20.54 -11.54 -23.52
CA ARG A 205 -19.19 -12.11 -23.68
C ARG A 205 -18.99 -13.55 -23.20
N GLN A 206 -20.03 -14.37 -23.24
CA GLN A 206 -19.94 -15.76 -22.80
C GLN A 206 -19.04 -16.60 -23.71
N ALA A 207 -19.13 -16.41 -25.03
CA ALA A 207 -18.29 -17.09 -26.01
C ALA A 207 -16.81 -16.69 -25.85
N GLU A 208 -16.54 -15.40 -25.70
CA GLU A 208 -15.21 -14.84 -25.49
C GLU A 208 -14.58 -15.31 -24.19
N ARG A 209 -15.35 -15.38 -23.10
CA ARG A 209 -14.89 -15.92 -21.82
C ARG A 209 -14.51 -17.39 -21.96
N ALA A 210 -15.33 -18.19 -22.64
CA ALA A 210 -15.04 -19.60 -22.88
C ALA A 210 -13.82 -19.80 -23.79
N GLU A 211 -13.65 -18.96 -24.80
CA GLU A 211 -12.47 -18.97 -25.67
C GLU A 211 -11.20 -18.57 -24.92
N LEU A 212 -11.23 -17.44 -24.21
CA LEU A 212 -10.09 -16.97 -23.42
C LEU A 212 -9.71 -17.98 -22.32
N GLY A 213 -10.70 -18.62 -21.69
CA GLY A 213 -10.48 -19.71 -20.74
C GLY A 213 -9.68 -20.87 -21.35
N ARG A 214 -10.08 -21.35 -22.55
CA ARG A 214 -9.34 -22.40 -23.28
C ARG A 214 -7.91 -21.97 -23.60
N LEU A 215 -7.69 -20.70 -23.94
CA LEU A 215 -6.33 -20.18 -24.22
C LEU A 215 -5.48 -20.11 -22.96
N VAL A 216 -6.04 -19.63 -21.84
CA VAL A 216 -5.35 -19.58 -20.54
C VAL A 216 -5.02 -20.99 -20.05
N GLU A 217 -5.84 -21.99 -20.38
CA GLU A 217 -5.58 -23.40 -20.09
C GLU A 217 -4.51 -24.03 -21.01
N ALA A 218 -4.47 -23.66 -22.29
CA ALA A 218 -3.52 -24.21 -23.26
C ALA A 218 -2.13 -23.56 -23.19
N TYR A 219 -2.05 -22.26 -22.87
CA TYR A 219 -0.82 -21.47 -22.98
C TYR A 219 -0.41 -20.83 -21.65
N ARG A 220 0.90 -20.62 -21.48
CA ARG A 220 1.47 -20.05 -20.26
C ARG A 220 1.46 -18.52 -20.22
N LEU A 221 1.36 -17.88 -21.38
CA LEU A 221 1.21 -16.44 -21.51
C LEU A 221 0.10 -16.16 -22.50
N VAL A 222 -0.94 -15.50 -22.01
CA VAL A 222 -2.01 -14.99 -22.85
C VAL A 222 -2.11 -13.49 -22.64
N THR A 223 -1.99 -12.72 -23.72
CA THR A 223 -2.16 -11.27 -23.69
C THR A 223 -3.51 -10.93 -24.32
N VAL A 224 -4.43 -10.42 -23.51
CA VAL A 224 -5.67 -9.81 -23.99
C VAL A 224 -5.33 -8.45 -24.57
N LEU A 225 -5.36 -8.35 -25.89
CA LEU A 225 -5.02 -7.15 -26.63
C LEU A 225 -6.26 -6.45 -27.14
N GLY A 226 -6.30 -5.13 -26.99
CA GLY A 226 -7.41 -4.32 -27.47
C GLY A 226 -7.32 -2.85 -27.07
N ALA A 227 -8.13 -2.02 -27.71
CA ALA A 227 -8.18 -0.58 -27.43
C ALA A 227 -8.60 -0.28 -25.98
N GLY A 228 -8.31 0.95 -25.52
CA GLY A 228 -8.86 1.45 -24.26
C GLY A 228 -10.39 1.40 -24.28
N GLY A 229 -11.01 0.96 -23.19
CA GLY A 229 -12.47 0.85 -23.10
C GLY A 229 -13.10 -0.38 -23.78
N ALA A 230 -12.31 -1.30 -24.34
CA ALA A 230 -12.82 -2.53 -24.95
C ALA A 230 -13.32 -3.59 -23.94
N GLY A 231 -13.08 -3.39 -22.64
CA GLY A 231 -13.49 -4.31 -21.58
C GLY A 231 -12.45 -5.39 -21.20
N LYS A 232 -11.17 -5.22 -21.58
CA LYS A 232 -10.08 -6.18 -21.32
C LYS A 232 -9.98 -6.58 -19.84
N THR A 233 -9.82 -5.60 -18.96
CA THR A 233 -9.70 -5.77 -17.51
C THR A 233 -10.90 -6.51 -16.93
N ARG A 234 -12.13 -6.08 -17.30
CA ARG A 234 -13.37 -6.70 -16.82
C ARG A 234 -13.47 -8.17 -17.24
N LEU A 235 -13.20 -8.49 -18.51
CA LEU A 235 -13.23 -9.87 -19.00
C LEU A 235 -12.16 -10.74 -18.34
N ALA A 236 -10.94 -10.20 -18.16
CA ALA A 236 -9.85 -10.93 -17.53
C ALA A 236 -10.12 -11.24 -16.06
N VAL A 237 -10.65 -10.27 -15.29
CA VAL A 237 -11.05 -10.47 -13.88
C VAL A 237 -12.23 -11.44 -13.77
N GLU A 238 -13.23 -11.32 -14.66
CA GLU A 238 -14.39 -12.23 -14.67
C GLU A 238 -13.96 -13.68 -14.95
N LEU A 239 -13.09 -13.89 -15.95
CA LEU A 239 -12.51 -15.20 -16.22
C LEU A 239 -11.72 -15.72 -15.02
N ALA A 240 -10.81 -14.90 -14.50
CA ALA A 240 -9.95 -15.26 -13.38
C ALA A 240 -10.76 -15.66 -12.13
N SER A 241 -11.88 -14.99 -11.87
CA SER A 241 -12.79 -15.29 -10.76
C SER A 241 -13.46 -16.66 -10.93
N GLY A 242 -13.72 -17.09 -12.16
CA GLY A 242 -14.33 -18.39 -12.46
C GLY A 242 -13.37 -19.58 -12.47
N ILE A 243 -12.05 -19.35 -12.40
CA ILE A 243 -11.01 -20.39 -12.48
C ILE A 243 -10.08 -20.41 -11.26
N VAL A 244 -10.45 -19.72 -10.18
CA VAL A 244 -9.61 -19.61 -8.97
C VAL A 244 -9.24 -20.98 -8.40
N GLU A 245 -10.16 -21.94 -8.45
CA GLU A 245 -9.96 -23.29 -7.93
C GLU A 245 -8.94 -24.11 -8.75
N ASP A 246 -8.67 -23.73 -10.00
CA ASP A 246 -7.72 -24.42 -10.88
C ASP A 246 -6.25 -24.10 -10.54
N TYR A 247 -6.00 -23.09 -9.69
CA TYR A 247 -4.68 -22.59 -9.33
C TYR A 247 -4.43 -22.73 -7.82
N PRO A 248 -3.84 -23.85 -7.36
CA PRO A 248 -3.67 -24.13 -5.93
C PRO A 248 -2.71 -23.16 -5.22
N ASP A 249 -1.78 -22.53 -5.96
CA ASP A 249 -0.89 -21.48 -5.43
C ASP A 249 -1.42 -20.06 -5.70
N GLY A 250 -2.64 -19.95 -6.23
CA GLY A 250 -3.41 -18.72 -6.26
C GLY A 250 -3.57 -18.01 -7.59
N VAL A 251 -4.44 -17.00 -7.58
CA VAL A 251 -4.72 -16.09 -8.70
C VAL A 251 -4.52 -14.65 -8.25
N TRP A 252 -3.49 -13.99 -8.79
CA TRP A 252 -2.99 -12.72 -8.26
C TRP A 252 -3.16 -11.58 -9.28
N PHE A 253 -3.99 -10.60 -8.95
CA PHE A 253 -4.22 -9.37 -9.71
C PHE A 253 -3.19 -8.30 -9.33
N VAL A 254 -2.57 -7.71 -10.35
CA VAL A 254 -1.60 -6.60 -10.20
C VAL A 254 -1.98 -5.49 -11.16
N ASP A 255 -2.27 -4.30 -10.62
CA ASP A 255 -2.57 -3.11 -11.41
C ASP A 255 -1.29 -2.36 -11.77
N ILE A 256 -0.82 -2.52 -13.01
CA ILE A 256 0.40 -1.86 -13.48
C ILE A 256 0.17 -0.37 -13.75
N ALA A 257 -1.08 0.09 -13.91
CA ALA A 257 -1.36 1.51 -14.08
C ALA A 257 -1.00 2.34 -12.84
N ALA A 258 -1.07 1.72 -11.64
CA ALA A 258 -0.65 2.35 -10.39
C ALA A 258 0.88 2.49 -10.27
N VAL A 259 1.63 1.76 -11.10
CA VAL A 259 3.10 1.74 -11.08
C VAL A 259 3.65 2.90 -11.90
N THR A 260 4.19 3.90 -11.18
CA THR A 260 4.72 5.13 -11.78
C THR A 260 6.18 4.99 -12.27
N ASP A 261 6.83 3.84 -12.06
CA ASP A 261 8.24 3.58 -12.40
C ASP A 261 8.44 2.16 -12.95
N PRO A 262 9.08 1.99 -14.12
CA PRO A 262 9.47 0.68 -14.65
C PRO A 262 10.19 -0.22 -13.63
N GLY A 263 11.09 0.34 -12.81
CA GLY A 263 11.86 -0.40 -11.81
C GLY A 263 11.04 -0.92 -10.63
N LEU A 264 9.82 -0.41 -10.44
CA LEU A 264 8.92 -0.83 -9.35
C LEU A 264 7.95 -1.93 -9.76
N VAL A 265 7.88 -2.32 -11.04
CA VAL A 265 6.97 -3.38 -11.51
C VAL A 265 7.20 -4.69 -10.74
N ALA A 266 8.46 -5.10 -10.57
CA ALA A 266 8.79 -6.29 -9.78
C ALA A 266 8.44 -6.14 -8.29
N PHE A 267 8.55 -4.93 -7.73
CA PHE A 267 8.19 -4.67 -6.35
C PHE A 267 6.69 -4.70 -6.12
N GLU A 268 5.90 -4.21 -7.07
CA GLU A 268 4.44 -4.24 -6.99
C GLU A 268 3.91 -5.68 -7.05
N ILE A 269 4.42 -6.48 -7.99
CA ILE A 269 4.10 -7.91 -8.07
C ILE A 269 4.52 -8.62 -6.77
N ALA A 270 5.70 -8.30 -6.23
CA ALA A 270 6.17 -8.88 -4.97
C ALA A 270 5.29 -8.50 -3.79
N ALA A 271 4.85 -7.23 -3.72
CA ALA A 271 3.95 -6.76 -2.67
C ALA A 271 2.61 -7.49 -2.70
N VAL A 272 2.03 -7.70 -3.88
CA VAL A 272 0.80 -8.49 -4.07
C VAL A 272 0.98 -9.94 -3.61
N LEU A 273 2.14 -10.54 -3.91
CA LEU A 273 2.49 -11.90 -3.49
C LEU A 273 2.94 -12.01 -2.03
N GLY A 274 2.96 -10.90 -1.28
CA GLY A 274 3.38 -10.86 0.13
C GLY A 274 4.89 -11.05 0.34
N LEU A 275 5.70 -10.81 -0.68
CA LEU A 275 7.15 -10.95 -0.67
C LEU A 275 7.84 -9.65 -0.24
N ARG A 276 8.92 -9.79 0.52
CA ARG A 276 9.73 -8.66 0.99
C ARG A 276 11.06 -8.59 0.24
N PRO A 277 11.60 -7.38 0.02
CA PRO A 277 12.92 -7.22 -0.56
C PRO A 277 14.00 -7.79 0.34
N GLU A 278 14.90 -8.56 -0.25
CA GLU A 278 16.12 -9.08 0.39
C GLU A 278 17.28 -8.09 0.10
N PRO A 279 18.05 -7.65 1.11
CA PRO A 279 19.21 -6.80 0.90
C PRO A 279 20.19 -7.39 -0.13
N GLY A 280 20.65 -6.59 -1.08
CA GLY A 280 21.66 -6.99 -2.08
C GLY A 280 21.17 -7.91 -3.21
N ARG A 281 19.88 -8.31 -3.22
CA ARG A 281 19.31 -9.18 -4.26
C ARG A 281 18.27 -8.43 -5.12
N PRO A 282 18.31 -8.54 -6.46
CA PRO A 282 17.25 -8.00 -7.31
C PRO A 282 15.90 -8.63 -6.99
N MET A 283 14.85 -7.80 -6.78
CA MET A 283 13.50 -8.27 -6.47
C MET A 283 12.96 -9.29 -7.48
N LEU A 284 13.33 -9.13 -8.75
CA LEU A 284 12.93 -10.04 -9.82
C LEU A 284 13.46 -11.46 -9.60
N ASP A 285 14.66 -11.63 -9.03
CA ASP A 285 15.20 -12.95 -8.72
C ASP A 285 14.43 -13.63 -7.60
N THR A 286 14.02 -12.86 -6.58
CA THR A 286 13.16 -13.33 -5.48
C THR A 286 11.79 -13.76 -6.01
N LEU A 287 11.20 -12.98 -6.92
CA LEU A 287 9.94 -13.33 -7.60
C LEU A 287 10.05 -14.65 -8.38
N VAL A 288 11.07 -14.78 -9.22
CA VAL A 288 11.28 -15.97 -10.07
C VAL A 288 11.45 -17.21 -9.21
N GLU A 289 12.22 -17.12 -8.15
CA GLU A 289 12.46 -18.24 -7.25
C GLU A 289 11.21 -18.62 -6.45
N TYR A 290 10.42 -17.64 -6.01
CA TYR A 290 9.12 -17.88 -5.40
C TYR A 290 8.15 -18.54 -6.39
N ALA A 291 8.13 -18.08 -7.63
CA ALA A 291 7.22 -18.54 -8.66
C ALA A 291 7.57 -19.95 -9.19
N ALA A 292 8.86 -20.31 -9.23
CA ALA A 292 9.38 -21.53 -9.84
C ALA A 292 8.65 -22.85 -9.47
N PRO A 293 8.38 -23.16 -8.17
CA PRO A 293 7.71 -24.40 -7.78
C PRO A 293 6.17 -24.32 -7.78
N ARG A 294 5.58 -23.16 -8.11
CA ARG A 294 4.16 -22.89 -7.89
C ARG A 294 3.32 -23.01 -9.16
N ARG A 295 2.09 -23.47 -9.01
CA ARG A 295 1.00 -23.44 -10.00
C ARG A 295 0.04 -22.31 -9.66
N MET A 296 0.35 -21.13 -10.17
CA MET A 296 -0.41 -19.89 -9.94
C MET A 296 -0.68 -19.14 -11.24
N LEU A 297 -1.72 -18.32 -11.24
CA LEU A 297 -2.04 -17.37 -12.30
C LEU A 297 -1.71 -15.95 -11.84
N VAL A 298 -0.90 -15.22 -12.60
CA VAL A 298 -0.65 -13.80 -12.37
C VAL A 298 -1.40 -13.00 -13.44
N LEU A 299 -2.37 -12.21 -13.01
CA LEU A 299 -3.13 -11.29 -13.86
C LEU A 299 -2.49 -9.90 -13.80
N LEU A 300 -1.77 -9.52 -14.85
CA LEU A 300 -1.15 -8.19 -14.98
C LEU A 300 -2.06 -7.27 -15.79
N ASP A 301 -2.63 -6.25 -15.15
CA ASP A 301 -3.57 -5.36 -15.80
C ASP A 301 -2.92 -4.05 -16.26
N THR A 302 -3.39 -3.52 -17.39
CA THR A 302 -2.98 -2.22 -17.94
C THR A 302 -1.47 -2.13 -18.14
N CYS A 303 -0.89 -3.20 -18.69
CA CYS A 303 0.56 -3.29 -18.91
C CYS A 303 1.09 -2.28 -19.92
N ASP A 304 0.22 -1.64 -20.72
CA ASP A 304 0.60 -0.52 -21.61
C ASP A 304 1.13 0.71 -20.85
N ALA A 305 0.95 0.78 -19.52
CA ALA A 305 1.60 1.77 -18.69
C ALA A 305 3.12 1.55 -18.54
N GLN A 306 3.59 0.28 -18.58
CA GLN A 306 4.98 -0.13 -18.38
C GLN A 306 5.36 -1.35 -19.25
N THR A 307 5.15 -1.27 -20.57
CA THR A 307 5.24 -2.44 -21.49
C THR A 307 6.57 -3.18 -21.40
N ALA A 308 7.70 -2.46 -21.48
CA ALA A 308 9.04 -3.06 -21.51
C ALA A 308 9.39 -3.75 -20.18
N ALA A 309 9.13 -3.09 -19.04
CA ALA A 309 9.38 -3.66 -17.71
C ALA A 309 8.45 -4.86 -17.43
N SER A 310 7.19 -4.79 -17.85
CA SER A 310 6.26 -5.92 -17.76
C SER A 310 6.76 -7.12 -18.57
N ALA A 311 7.21 -6.89 -19.81
CA ALA A 311 7.78 -7.94 -20.66
C ALA A 311 9.02 -8.61 -20.05
N GLU A 312 9.91 -7.83 -19.41
CA GLU A 312 11.08 -8.35 -18.70
C GLU A 312 10.67 -9.27 -17.54
N VAL A 313 9.76 -8.80 -16.68
CA VAL A 313 9.29 -9.58 -15.53
C VAL A 313 8.56 -10.85 -15.97
N ILE A 314 7.68 -10.75 -16.96
CA ILE A 314 6.95 -11.90 -17.54
C ILE A 314 7.94 -12.95 -18.08
N SER A 315 8.92 -12.53 -18.88
CA SER A 315 9.91 -13.43 -19.47
C SER A 315 10.68 -14.20 -18.40
N ARG A 316 11.09 -13.49 -17.35
CA ARG A 316 11.83 -14.08 -16.22
C ARG A 316 10.96 -15.04 -15.39
N LEU A 317 9.71 -14.67 -15.09
CA LEU A 317 8.76 -15.52 -14.38
C LEU A 317 8.47 -16.83 -15.14
N LEU A 318 8.29 -16.73 -16.47
CA LEU A 318 7.98 -17.88 -17.31
C LEU A 318 9.20 -18.80 -17.53
N ALA A 319 10.41 -18.24 -17.56
CA ALA A 319 11.65 -19.00 -17.64
C ALA A 319 11.95 -19.80 -16.35
N GLY A 320 11.55 -19.28 -15.18
CA GLY A 320 11.91 -19.86 -13.88
C GLY A 320 11.14 -21.11 -13.44
N GLY A 321 9.98 -21.41 -14.02
CA GLY A 321 9.13 -22.53 -13.61
C GLY A 321 8.23 -23.04 -14.72
N ARG A 322 7.48 -24.13 -14.48
CA ARG A 322 6.49 -24.69 -15.44
C ARG A 322 5.04 -24.48 -15.03
N GLY A 323 4.77 -24.18 -13.75
CA GLY A 323 3.42 -24.05 -13.20
C GLY A 323 2.82 -22.64 -13.28
N VAL A 324 3.66 -21.61 -13.43
CA VAL A 324 3.22 -20.21 -13.48
C VAL A 324 2.65 -19.88 -14.85
N ARG A 325 1.47 -19.26 -14.85
CA ARG A 325 0.83 -18.69 -16.03
C ARG A 325 0.60 -17.20 -15.82
N VAL A 326 0.62 -16.46 -16.93
CA VAL A 326 0.37 -15.02 -16.95
C VAL A 326 -0.78 -14.73 -17.89
N LEU A 327 -1.78 -14.01 -17.38
CA LEU A 327 -2.81 -13.36 -18.19
C LEU A 327 -2.52 -11.86 -18.12
N ALA A 328 -2.26 -11.22 -19.25
CA ALA A 328 -1.94 -9.80 -19.28
C ALA A 328 -2.99 -9.03 -20.08
N THR A 329 -3.32 -7.80 -19.67
CA THR A 329 -4.12 -6.87 -20.48
C THR A 329 -3.23 -5.73 -20.96
N SER A 330 -3.28 -5.44 -22.27
CA SER A 330 -2.44 -4.40 -22.88
C SER A 330 -3.06 -3.84 -24.15
N ARG A 331 -2.55 -2.70 -24.61
CA ARG A 331 -2.87 -2.13 -25.94
C ARG A 331 -1.93 -2.64 -27.03
N GLU A 332 -0.78 -3.16 -26.66
CA GLU A 332 0.26 -3.66 -27.54
C GLU A 332 0.80 -5.02 -27.05
N SER A 333 1.40 -5.80 -27.95
CA SER A 333 2.00 -7.10 -27.63
C SER A 333 3.39 -6.91 -27.04
N PHE A 334 3.79 -7.81 -26.14
CA PHE A 334 5.12 -7.75 -25.53
C PHE A 334 6.22 -8.27 -26.47
N GLY A 335 5.87 -9.10 -27.46
CA GLY A 335 6.83 -9.67 -28.41
C GLY A 335 7.74 -10.72 -27.78
N VAL A 336 7.33 -11.33 -26.66
CA VAL A 336 8.13 -12.30 -25.92
C VAL A 336 7.84 -13.74 -26.38
N PRO A 337 8.82 -14.67 -26.35
CA PRO A 337 8.60 -16.04 -26.75
C PRO A 337 7.50 -16.74 -25.94
N GLY A 338 6.56 -17.41 -26.64
CA GLY A 338 5.45 -18.13 -26.01
C GLY A 338 4.23 -17.26 -25.69
N GLU A 339 4.24 -15.97 -26.05
CA GLU A 339 3.07 -15.09 -25.97
C GLU A 339 1.98 -15.51 -26.96
N VAL A 340 0.77 -15.80 -26.45
CA VAL A 340 -0.44 -15.90 -27.25
C VAL A 340 -1.23 -14.61 -27.14
N VAL A 341 -1.26 -13.86 -28.23
CA VAL A 341 -2.02 -12.60 -28.30
C VAL A 341 -3.46 -12.91 -28.70
N TRP A 342 -4.39 -12.77 -27.76
CA TRP A 342 -5.81 -12.89 -28.01
C TRP A 342 -6.43 -11.50 -28.10
N ARG A 343 -6.96 -11.15 -29.28
CA ARG A 343 -7.56 -9.84 -29.51
C ARG A 343 -9.01 -9.86 -29.08
N ILE A 344 -9.36 -9.06 -28.08
CA ILE A 344 -10.74 -8.96 -27.62
C ILE A 344 -11.63 -8.43 -28.75
N PRO A 345 -12.69 -9.15 -29.17
CA PRO A 345 -13.62 -8.63 -30.16
C PRO A 345 -14.52 -7.55 -29.53
N PRO A 346 -15.12 -6.65 -30.34
CA PRO A 346 -16.25 -5.85 -29.87
C PRO A 346 -17.42 -6.75 -29.43
N LEU A 347 -18.38 -6.19 -28.71
CA LEU A 347 -19.61 -6.94 -28.37
C LEU A 347 -20.38 -7.27 -29.65
N SER A 348 -21.04 -8.44 -29.64
CA SER A 348 -21.93 -8.82 -30.73
C SER A 348 -23.04 -7.78 -30.87
N VAL A 349 -23.19 -7.26 -32.09
CA VAL A 349 -24.18 -6.23 -32.40
C VAL A 349 -25.44 -6.85 -33.01
N ASP A 350 -25.26 -7.92 -33.78
CA ASP A 350 -26.31 -8.71 -34.39
C ASP A 350 -26.53 -10.01 -33.60
N GLU A 351 -27.67 -10.66 -33.83
CA GLU A 351 -27.99 -11.95 -33.21
C GLU A 351 -27.00 -13.03 -33.67
N GLY A 352 -26.54 -13.86 -32.74
CA GLY A 352 -25.64 -14.97 -33.04
C GLY A 352 -26.34 -16.06 -33.84
N PRO A 353 -25.60 -16.92 -34.57
CA PRO A 353 -26.16 -18.03 -35.34
C PRO A 353 -26.96 -19.04 -34.50
N ASP A 354 -26.76 -19.04 -33.18
CA ASP A 354 -27.45 -19.91 -32.21
C ASP A 354 -28.75 -19.28 -31.63
N GLY A 355 -29.19 -18.12 -32.15
CA GLY A 355 -30.39 -17.41 -31.68
C GLY A 355 -30.18 -16.62 -30.38
N GLY A 356 -28.93 -16.39 -29.96
CA GLY A 356 -28.59 -15.50 -28.85
C GLY A 356 -28.71 -14.02 -29.23
N GLY A 357 -29.32 -13.21 -28.37
CA GLY A 357 -29.48 -11.77 -28.56
C GLY A 357 -28.16 -11.00 -28.61
N SER A 358 -28.20 -9.76 -29.09
CA SER A 358 -27.05 -8.85 -29.19
C SER A 358 -26.49 -8.46 -27.82
N ASP A 359 -25.22 -8.80 -27.54
CA ASP A 359 -24.54 -8.44 -26.29
C ASP A 359 -24.38 -6.92 -26.16
N ALA A 360 -24.18 -6.23 -27.28
CA ALA A 360 -24.07 -4.78 -27.33
C ALA A 360 -25.38 -4.11 -26.91
N VAL A 361 -26.52 -4.62 -27.40
CA VAL A 361 -27.85 -4.13 -26.97
C VAL A 361 -28.12 -4.49 -25.52
N ALA A 362 -27.78 -5.71 -25.08
CA ALA A 362 -27.95 -6.11 -23.69
C ALA A 362 -27.18 -5.18 -22.74
N LEU A 363 -25.94 -4.81 -23.07
CA LEU A 363 -25.16 -3.84 -22.31
C LEU A 363 -25.81 -2.45 -22.34
N LEU A 364 -26.26 -1.98 -23.51
CA LEU A 364 -26.93 -0.68 -23.63
C LEU A 364 -28.21 -0.62 -22.76
N LEU A 365 -29.01 -1.69 -22.76
CA LEU A 365 -30.24 -1.80 -21.98
C LEU A 365 -29.95 -1.76 -20.48
N ASP A 366 -29.01 -2.59 -20.01
CA ASP A 366 -28.61 -2.66 -18.60
C ASP A 366 -28.14 -1.27 -18.11
N ARG A 367 -27.26 -0.61 -18.86
CA ARG A 367 -26.70 0.70 -18.48
C ARG A 367 -27.72 1.83 -18.58
N THR A 368 -28.64 1.76 -19.55
CA THR A 368 -29.73 2.73 -19.70
C THR A 368 -30.74 2.61 -18.56
N ALA A 369 -31.08 1.38 -18.15
CA ALA A 369 -31.97 1.15 -17.02
C ALA A 369 -31.40 1.78 -15.74
N VAL A 370 -30.11 1.56 -15.47
CA VAL A 370 -29.42 2.19 -14.34
C VAL A 370 -29.44 3.72 -14.45
N ALA A 371 -29.11 4.27 -15.63
CA ALA A 371 -29.09 5.72 -15.87
C ALA A 371 -30.48 6.40 -15.74
N ARG A 372 -31.56 5.66 -16.01
CA ARG A 372 -32.96 6.09 -15.87
C ARG A 372 -33.57 5.75 -14.49
N GLY A 373 -32.74 5.41 -13.49
CA GLY A 373 -33.20 5.13 -12.13
C GLY A 373 -33.94 3.80 -11.98
N GLY A 374 -33.54 2.78 -12.74
CA GLY A 374 -34.11 1.43 -12.74
C GLY A 374 -35.26 1.20 -13.73
N ARG A 375 -35.64 2.21 -14.53
CA ARG A 375 -36.70 2.07 -15.54
C ARG A 375 -36.17 1.41 -16.81
N ALA A 376 -36.77 0.29 -17.20
CA ALA A 376 -36.44 -0.40 -18.44
C ALA A 376 -36.85 0.45 -19.68
N PRO A 377 -36.08 0.38 -20.78
CA PRO A 377 -36.45 0.96 -22.07
C PRO A 377 -37.74 0.33 -22.64
N GLU A 378 -38.52 1.09 -23.39
CA GLU A 378 -39.77 0.59 -23.98
C GLU A 378 -39.48 -0.36 -25.15
N PRO A 379 -40.29 -1.41 -25.39
CA PRO A 379 -40.11 -2.33 -26.53
C PRO A 379 -40.05 -1.63 -27.89
N ALA A 380 -40.72 -0.48 -28.04
CA ALA A 380 -40.70 0.33 -29.25
C ALA A 380 -39.32 0.97 -29.53
N GLU A 381 -38.48 1.18 -28.51
CA GLU A 381 -37.13 1.78 -28.67
C GLU A 381 -36.10 0.77 -29.21
N GLN A 382 -36.43 -0.53 -29.27
CA GLN A 382 -35.45 -1.59 -29.53
C GLN A 382 -34.78 -1.48 -30.91
N ALA A 383 -35.52 -1.12 -31.95
CA ALA A 383 -34.97 -0.92 -33.29
C ALA A 383 -33.95 0.23 -33.33
N ASP A 384 -34.22 1.33 -32.63
CA ASP A 384 -33.32 2.47 -32.53
C ASP A 384 -32.09 2.16 -31.67
N LEU A 385 -32.25 1.39 -30.59
CA LEU A 385 -31.13 0.93 -29.76
C LEU A 385 -30.18 0.03 -30.55
N HIS A 386 -30.70 -0.88 -31.38
CA HIS A 386 -29.91 -1.67 -32.32
C HIS A 386 -29.15 -0.78 -33.31
N ARG A 387 -29.81 0.26 -33.83
CA ARG A 387 -29.17 1.23 -34.74
C ARG A 387 -28.05 1.98 -34.04
N VAL A 388 -28.23 2.42 -32.79
CA VAL A 388 -27.18 3.04 -31.97
C VAL A 388 -25.99 2.09 -31.80
N VAL A 389 -26.20 0.84 -31.34
CA VAL A 389 -25.05 -0.06 -31.11
C VAL A 389 -24.32 -0.48 -32.39
N ARG A 390 -25.02 -0.56 -33.53
CA ARG A 390 -24.39 -0.74 -34.86
C ARG A 390 -23.48 0.40 -35.21
N ARG A 391 -23.86 1.65 -34.93
CA ARG A 391 -23.01 2.81 -35.18
C ARG A 391 -21.83 2.93 -34.21
N LEU A 392 -21.94 2.31 -33.04
CA LEU A 392 -20.87 2.27 -32.04
C LEU A 392 -19.97 1.04 -32.19
N ASP A 393 -20.15 0.24 -33.24
CA ASP A 393 -19.38 -0.96 -33.57
C ASP A 393 -19.23 -1.94 -32.39
N GLY A 394 -20.23 -2.01 -31.50
CA GLY A 394 -20.19 -2.91 -30.34
C GLY A 394 -19.14 -2.55 -29.28
N LEU A 395 -18.57 -1.34 -29.28
CA LEU A 395 -17.53 -0.93 -28.33
C LEU A 395 -18.14 -0.65 -26.94
N PRO A 396 -17.76 -1.40 -25.87
CA PRO A 396 -18.40 -1.29 -24.56
C PRO A 396 -18.37 0.12 -23.96
N LEU A 397 -17.22 0.81 -23.99
CA LEU A 397 -17.13 2.16 -23.47
C LEU A 397 -17.99 3.16 -24.26
N ALA A 398 -18.04 3.01 -25.60
CA ALA A 398 -18.88 3.87 -26.43
C ALA A 398 -20.37 3.65 -26.12
N ILE A 399 -20.76 2.39 -25.88
CA ILE A 399 -22.10 2.00 -25.46
C ILE A 399 -22.44 2.58 -24.08
N GLU A 400 -21.53 2.51 -23.10
CA GLU A 400 -21.74 3.11 -21.77
C GLU A 400 -21.89 4.64 -21.85
N LEU A 401 -21.11 5.30 -22.71
CA LEU A 401 -21.23 6.74 -22.95
C LEU A 401 -22.55 7.10 -23.66
N ALA A 402 -22.98 6.27 -24.61
CA ALA A 402 -24.27 6.42 -25.28
C ALA A 402 -25.44 6.19 -24.32
N ALA A 403 -25.36 5.19 -23.44
CA ALA A 403 -26.37 4.93 -22.41
C ALA A 403 -26.59 6.15 -21.50
N ALA A 404 -25.51 6.85 -21.13
CA ALA A 404 -25.60 8.08 -20.35
C ALA A 404 -26.37 9.21 -21.08
N ARG A 405 -26.32 9.25 -22.42
CA ARG A 405 -27.04 10.23 -23.25
C ARG A 405 -28.55 9.94 -23.34
N LEU A 406 -28.95 8.68 -23.16
CA LEU A 406 -30.36 8.25 -23.19
C LEU A 406 -31.19 8.70 -21.97
N ARG A 407 -30.55 9.41 -21.01
CA ARG A 407 -31.24 10.17 -19.96
C ARG A 407 -31.93 11.43 -20.51
N VAL A 408 -31.39 12.02 -21.58
CA VAL A 408 -31.82 13.33 -22.10
C VAL A 408 -32.31 13.23 -23.54
N LEU A 409 -31.86 12.23 -24.29
CA LEU A 409 -32.23 11.97 -25.68
C LEU A 409 -33.02 10.67 -25.81
N SER A 410 -33.92 10.59 -26.79
CA SER A 410 -34.51 9.31 -27.20
C SER A 410 -33.48 8.48 -28.01
N ALA A 411 -33.71 7.16 -28.08
CA ALA A 411 -32.84 6.26 -28.86
C ALA A 411 -32.77 6.68 -30.35
N GLY A 412 -33.91 7.04 -30.95
CA GLY A 412 -33.98 7.51 -32.34
C GLY A 412 -33.20 8.81 -32.58
N GLN A 413 -33.31 9.79 -31.68
CA GLN A 413 -32.54 11.04 -31.76
C GLN A 413 -31.04 10.83 -31.64
N LEU A 414 -30.61 9.84 -30.84
CA LEU A 414 -29.21 9.48 -30.72
C LEU A 414 -28.71 8.77 -31.98
N ALA A 415 -29.51 7.88 -32.57
CA ALA A 415 -29.18 7.20 -33.82
C ALA A 415 -29.03 8.16 -35.00
N GLU A 416 -29.95 9.12 -35.17
CA GLU A 416 -29.89 10.13 -36.23
C GLU A 416 -28.59 10.97 -36.16
N ARG A 417 -28.20 11.38 -34.96
CA ARG A 417 -26.96 12.14 -34.76
C ARG A 417 -25.69 11.35 -35.06
N LEU A 418 -25.72 10.03 -34.88
CA LEU A 418 -24.60 9.15 -35.24
C LEU A 418 -24.53 8.93 -36.76
N ASP A 419 -25.67 8.92 -37.46
CA ASP A 419 -25.76 8.71 -38.91
C ASP A 419 -25.16 9.89 -39.71
N ASP A 420 -25.43 11.13 -39.31
CA ASP A 420 -24.90 12.34 -39.96
C ASP A 420 -23.35 12.45 -39.92
N MET A 421 -22.71 11.84 -38.91
CA MET A 421 -21.24 11.87 -38.74
C MET A 421 -20.48 10.94 -39.69
N LEU A 422 -21.06 9.81 -40.10
CA LEU A 422 -20.37 8.84 -40.96
C LEU A 422 -20.51 9.18 -42.44
N GLY A 423 -21.67 9.73 -42.84
CA GLY A 423 -21.89 10.21 -44.21
C GLY A 423 -20.94 11.34 -44.62
N THR A 424 -20.46 12.14 -43.66
CA THR A 424 -19.49 13.21 -43.89
C THR A 424 -18.03 12.72 -43.95
N LEU A 425 -17.72 11.53 -43.41
CA LEU A 425 -16.38 10.92 -43.44
C LEU A 425 -16.13 10.12 -44.73
N ASP A 426 -17.15 9.46 -45.28
CA ASP A 426 -17.05 8.74 -46.55
C ASP A 426 -16.91 9.69 -47.76
N ALA A 427 -17.48 10.89 -47.68
CA ALA A 427 -17.37 11.93 -48.71
C ALA A 427 -15.95 12.54 -48.83
N GLY A 428 -15.05 12.29 -47.87
CA GLY A 428 -13.67 12.79 -47.88
C GLY A 428 -12.62 11.83 -48.47
N ARG A 429 -13.04 10.68 -49.04
CA ARG A 429 -12.17 9.57 -49.44
C ARG A 429 -11.98 9.39 -50.96
N GLU A 430 -12.42 10.33 -51.80
CA GLU A 430 -12.24 10.22 -53.25
C GLU A 430 -10.80 10.55 -53.73
N THR A 431 -10.13 9.49 -54.18
CA THR A 431 -9.02 9.37 -55.15
C THR A 431 -7.73 10.16 -54.93
N ALA A 432 -6.78 9.53 -54.25
CA ALA A 432 -5.36 9.62 -54.60
C ALA A 432 -4.85 8.20 -54.90
N GLU A 433 -4.64 7.88 -56.18
CA GLU A 433 -3.93 6.67 -56.61
C GLU A 433 -2.49 6.69 -56.07
N PRO A 434 -1.99 5.60 -55.47
CA PRO A 434 -0.60 5.53 -55.06
C PRO A 434 0.31 5.41 -56.30
N PRO A 435 1.49 6.08 -56.31
CA PRO A 435 2.42 6.01 -57.43
C PRO A 435 3.03 4.61 -57.56
N PRO A 436 3.50 4.21 -58.76
CA PRO A 436 4.07 2.89 -58.99
C PRO A 436 5.42 2.78 -58.27
N VAL A 437 5.60 1.68 -57.54
CA VAL A 437 6.81 1.41 -56.76
C VAL A 437 7.89 0.82 -57.67
N GLU A 438 8.96 1.58 -57.90
CA GLU A 438 10.25 1.02 -58.35
C GLU A 438 11.00 0.42 -57.15
N ALA A 439 11.58 -0.76 -57.35
CA ALA A 439 12.20 -1.56 -56.30
C ALA A 439 13.47 -0.88 -55.73
N GLY A 440 13.35 -0.30 -54.54
CA GLY A 440 14.47 0.23 -53.77
C GLY A 440 14.04 0.69 -52.37
N TRP A 441 14.53 -0.04 -51.36
CA TRP A 441 14.47 0.16 -49.90
C TRP A 441 14.04 1.55 -49.37
N SER A 442 13.07 1.59 -48.44
CA SER A 442 12.44 2.85 -47.94
C SER A 442 12.51 3.07 -46.42
N GLY A 443 13.08 2.15 -45.65
CA GLY A 443 13.40 2.36 -44.23
C GLY A 443 12.19 2.50 -43.30
N ASN A 444 11.04 1.91 -43.66
CA ASN A 444 9.87 1.87 -42.79
C ASN A 444 9.83 0.57 -41.95
N GLN A 445 8.95 0.51 -40.94
CA GLN A 445 8.78 -0.62 -40.02
C GLN A 445 8.53 -1.98 -40.71
N GLN A 446 8.15 -1.97 -41.99
CA GLN A 446 7.92 -3.17 -42.79
C GLN A 446 9.24 -3.80 -43.26
N ASP A 447 10.27 -2.98 -43.57
CA ASP A 447 11.61 -3.46 -43.94
C ASP A 447 12.33 -4.13 -42.74
N THR A 448 12.02 -3.70 -41.50
CA THR A 448 12.62 -4.26 -40.27
C THR A 448 12.08 -5.65 -39.92
N VAL A 449 10.81 -5.93 -40.24
CA VAL A 449 10.15 -7.23 -39.93
C VAL A 449 10.66 -8.33 -40.86
N ASP A 450 10.93 -8.01 -42.13
CA ASP A 450 11.47 -8.96 -43.09
C ASP A 450 12.96 -9.28 -42.82
N LEU A 451 13.75 -8.33 -42.29
CA LEU A 451 15.13 -8.57 -41.84
C LEU A 451 15.21 -9.49 -40.62
N VAL A 452 14.26 -9.38 -39.68
CA VAL A 452 14.19 -10.23 -38.48
C VAL A 452 13.69 -11.65 -38.83
N ALA A 453 12.75 -11.77 -39.76
CA ALA A 453 12.30 -13.07 -40.27
C ALA A 453 13.40 -13.80 -41.07
N ALA A 454 14.17 -13.07 -41.89
CA ALA A 454 15.31 -13.61 -42.63
C ALA A 454 16.49 -14.02 -41.71
N ALA A 455 16.72 -13.30 -40.60
CA ALA A 455 17.76 -13.64 -39.62
C ALA A 455 17.40 -14.84 -38.72
N THR A 456 16.12 -15.18 -38.60
CA THR A 456 15.61 -16.24 -37.69
C THR A 456 15.08 -17.48 -38.41
N GLY A 457 15.08 -17.49 -39.76
CA GLY A 457 14.62 -18.64 -40.55
C GLY A 457 13.11 -18.88 -40.51
N ALA A 458 12.31 -17.91 -40.05
CA ALA A 458 10.86 -18.00 -40.00
C ALA A 458 10.23 -17.49 -41.31
N ALA A 459 9.18 -18.17 -41.79
CA ALA A 459 8.47 -17.77 -43.00
C ALA A 459 7.75 -16.41 -42.82
N PRO A 460 7.73 -15.52 -43.83
CA PRO A 460 7.09 -14.22 -43.72
C PRO A 460 5.57 -14.35 -43.52
N PRO A 461 4.94 -13.43 -42.78
CA PRO A 461 3.52 -13.52 -42.42
C PRO A 461 2.59 -13.48 -43.64
N THR A 462 1.55 -14.31 -43.61
CA THR A 462 0.59 -14.50 -44.70
C THR A 462 -0.29 -13.25 -44.97
N PRO A 463 -0.92 -13.15 -46.17
CA PRO A 463 -1.79 -12.03 -46.53
C PRO A 463 -2.96 -11.79 -45.56
N ALA A 464 -3.45 -12.85 -44.92
CA ALA A 464 -4.51 -12.78 -43.90
C ALA A 464 -4.06 -12.07 -42.61
N THR A 465 -2.83 -12.32 -42.15
CA THR A 465 -2.24 -11.63 -40.99
C THR A 465 -2.02 -10.14 -41.29
N ARG A 466 -1.68 -9.79 -42.54
CA ARG A 466 -1.55 -8.40 -43.02
C ARG A 466 -2.91 -7.67 -43.10
N ALA A 467 -3.98 -8.37 -43.47
CA ALA A 467 -5.34 -7.81 -43.51
C ALA A 467 -5.92 -7.54 -42.10
N VAL A 468 -5.59 -8.38 -41.11
CA VAL A 468 -6.00 -8.20 -39.71
C VAL A 468 -5.21 -7.05 -39.04
N GLN A 469 -3.93 -6.86 -39.39
CA GLN A 469 -3.16 -5.68 -38.95
C GLN A 469 -3.69 -4.38 -39.55
N ARG A 470 -4.13 -4.38 -40.82
CA ARG A 470 -4.81 -3.22 -41.45
C ARG A 470 -6.12 -2.86 -40.75
N SER A 471 -6.97 -3.83 -40.43
CA SER A 471 -8.26 -3.54 -39.79
C SER A 471 -8.13 -3.08 -38.32
N ALA A 472 -7.10 -3.50 -37.59
CA ALA A 472 -6.83 -2.99 -36.24
C ALA A 472 -6.32 -1.54 -36.25
N SER A 473 -5.49 -1.19 -37.23
CA SER A 473 -5.08 0.20 -37.49
C SER A 473 -6.26 1.06 -37.96
N GLU A 474 -7.14 0.55 -38.83
CA GLU A 474 -8.38 1.22 -39.26
C GLU A 474 -9.36 1.47 -38.10
N ARG A 475 -9.37 0.61 -37.07
CA ARG A 475 -10.26 0.74 -35.89
C ARG A 475 -9.69 1.63 -34.78
N HIS A 476 -8.38 1.64 -34.58
CA HIS A 476 -7.72 2.68 -33.79
C HIS A 476 -7.90 4.04 -34.48
N LEU A 477 -7.86 4.06 -35.83
CA LEU A 477 -8.25 5.18 -36.65
C LEU A 477 -9.73 5.54 -36.49
N THR A 478 -10.69 4.66 -36.13
CA THR A 478 -12.09 5.08 -35.90
C THR A 478 -12.29 5.82 -34.59
N ILE A 479 -11.77 5.33 -33.45
CA ILE A 479 -11.83 6.07 -32.16
C ILE A 479 -10.93 7.31 -32.22
N GLN A 480 -9.71 7.16 -32.76
CA GLN A 480 -8.89 8.33 -33.02
C GLN A 480 -9.55 9.24 -34.04
N ALA A 481 -10.28 8.78 -35.05
CA ALA A 481 -10.97 9.66 -36.01
C ALA A 481 -12.13 10.38 -35.35
N THR A 482 -12.90 9.75 -34.46
CA THR A 482 -13.96 10.44 -33.71
C THR A 482 -13.36 11.51 -32.81
N VAL A 483 -12.32 11.19 -32.03
CA VAL A 483 -11.62 12.18 -31.18
C VAL A 483 -10.88 13.21 -32.03
N THR A 484 -10.25 12.81 -33.14
CA THR A 484 -9.49 13.67 -34.07
C THR A 484 -10.40 14.58 -34.85
N TRP A 485 -11.60 14.15 -35.26
CA TRP A 485 -12.61 14.98 -35.92
C TRP A 485 -13.23 15.95 -34.91
N SER A 486 -13.64 15.46 -33.73
CA SER A 486 -14.10 16.33 -32.64
C SER A 486 -13.04 17.37 -32.28
N TYR A 487 -11.75 17.01 -32.35
CA TYR A 487 -10.60 17.88 -32.15
C TYR A 487 -10.35 18.85 -33.33
N ARG A 488 -10.36 18.38 -34.58
CA ARG A 488 -10.14 19.19 -35.79
C ARG A 488 -11.24 20.23 -36.00
N THR A 489 -12.45 19.93 -35.53
CA THR A 489 -13.58 20.86 -35.56
C THR A 489 -13.58 21.83 -34.38
N LEU A 490 -12.60 21.75 -33.47
CA LEU A 490 -12.41 22.77 -32.44
C LEU A 490 -11.78 24.02 -33.05
N GLY A 491 -12.29 25.18 -32.66
CA GLY A 491 -11.56 26.43 -32.87
C GLY A 491 -10.23 26.42 -32.09
N ALA A 492 -9.28 27.26 -32.48
CA ALA A 492 -7.94 27.31 -31.90
C ALA A 492 -7.94 27.41 -30.36
N ARG A 493 -8.86 28.21 -29.79
CA ARG A 493 -9.01 28.38 -28.34
C ARG A 493 -9.43 27.08 -27.64
N SER A 494 -10.47 26.39 -28.12
CA SER A 494 -10.93 25.11 -27.54
C SER A 494 -9.92 23.97 -27.73
N ALA A 495 -9.23 23.93 -28.88
CA ALA A 495 -8.18 22.94 -29.14
C ALA A 495 -7.00 23.09 -28.17
N ARG A 496 -6.56 24.34 -27.93
CA ARG A 496 -5.54 24.66 -26.93
C ARG A 496 -6.01 24.31 -25.52
N LEU A 497 -7.23 24.70 -25.15
CA LEU A 497 -7.79 24.36 -23.84
C LEU A 497 -7.78 22.85 -23.59
N LEU A 498 -8.22 22.04 -24.55
CA LEU A 498 -8.21 20.58 -24.41
C LEU A 498 -6.79 20.04 -24.19
N ARG A 499 -5.80 20.49 -24.98
CA ARG A 499 -4.39 20.08 -24.81
C ARG A 499 -3.86 20.45 -23.43
N TRP A 500 -4.15 21.65 -22.96
CA TRP A 500 -3.64 22.17 -21.68
C TRP A 500 -4.32 21.52 -20.49
N MET A 501 -5.61 21.17 -20.57
CA MET A 501 -6.29 20.40 -19.51
C MET A 501 -5.72 18.98 -19.34
N ALA A 502 -5.03 18.42 -20.35
CA ALA A 502 -4.49 17.07 -20.28
C ALA A 502 -3.33 16.90 -19.28
N VAL A 503 -2.75 17.99 -18.78
CA VAL A 503 -1.67 17.96 -17.78
C VAL A 503 -2.17 17.59 -16.38
N PHE A 504 -3.47 17.80 -16.09
CA PHE A 504 -4.07 17.44 -14.81
C PHE A 504 -4.34 15.94 -14.76
N ALA A 505 -4.29 15.36 -13.56
CA ALA A 505 -4.62 13.96 -13.31
C ALA A 505 -6.13 13.75 -13.06
N GLY A 506 -6.81 14.76 -12.50
CA GLY A 506 -8.19 14.69 -12.02
C GLY A 506 -9.15 15.67 -12.70
N PRO A 507 -10.37 15.81 -12.16
CA PRO A 507 -11.31 16.87 -12.52
C PRO A 507 -10.79 18.25 -12.07
N VAL A 508 -11.11 19.31 -12.82
CA VAL A 508 -10.72 20.70 -12.51
C VAL A 508 -11.94 21.61 -12.41
N ASP A 509 -11.88 22.63 -11.57
CA ASP A 509 -12.95 23.64 -11.46
C ASP A 509 -12.75 24.79 -12.47
N LEU A 510 -13.76 25.66 -12.60
CA LEU A 510 -13.70 26.79 -13.53
C LEU A 510 -12.52 27.75 -13.27
N PRO A 511 -12.20 28.14 -12.00
CA PRO A 511 -11.01 28.92 -11.71
C PRO A 511 -9.70 28.26 -12.16
N THR A 512 -9.58 26.93 -12.04
CA THR A 512 -8.41 26.20 -12.52
C THR A 512 -8.31 26.23 -14.05
N VAL A 513 -9.44 26.11 -14.75
CA VAL A 513 -9.46 26.27 -16.21
C VAL A 513 -9.04 27.69 -16.63
N GLN A 514 -9.54 28.71 -15.93
CA GLN A 514 -9.16 30.11 -16.15
C GLN A 514 -7.66 30.33 -15.90
N TRP A 515 -7.10 29.74 -14.85
CA TRP A 515 -5.67 29.79 -14.56
C TRP A 515 -4.84 29.28 -15.74
N LEU A 516 -5.25 28.18 -16.37
CA LEU A 516 -4.50 27.62 -17.50
C LEU A 516 -4.53 28.51 -18.72
N LEU A 517 -5.70 29.04 -19.08
CA LEU A 517 -5.87 29.82 -20.30
C LEU A 517 -5.38 31.27 -20.18
N ASP A 518 -5.35 31.82 -18.97
CA ASP A 518 -5.08 33.25 -18.72
C ASP A 518 -6.06 34.18 -19.48
N GLU A 519 -7.24 33.64 -19.84
CA GLU A 519 -8.31 34.27 -20.60
C GLU A 519 -9.66 33.73 -20.11
N ASP A 520 -10.77 34.30 -20.59
CA ASP A 520 -12.11 33.77 -20.31
C ASP A 520 -12.26 32.32 -20.85
N PRO A 521 -12.46 31.33 -19.97
CA PRO A 521 -12.56 29.93 -20.36
C PRO A 521 -13.97 29.52 -20.80
N LEU A 522 -15.01 30.34 -20.60
CA LEU A 522 -16.40 29.91 -20.76
C LEU A 522 -16.72 29.45 -22.19
N ASP A 523 -16.41 30.27 -23.18
CA ASP A 523 -16.63 29.95 -24.59
C ASP A 523 -15.89 28.66 -25.01
N PRO A 524 -14.56 28.54 -24.84
CA PRO A 524 -13.86 27.34 -25.27
C PRO A 524 -14.30 26.10 -24.48
N LEU A 525 -14.63 26.24 -23.19
CA LEU A 525 -15.07 25.13 -22.34
C LEU A 525 -16.47 24.65 -22.69
N SER A 526 -17.41 25.55 -22.99
CA SER A 526 -18.75 25.18 -23.48
C SER A 526 -18.64 24.32 -24.73
N VAL A 527 -17.80 24.72 -25.69
CA VAL A 527 -17.57 23.94 -26.92
C VAL A 527 -17.03 22.53 -26.60
N LEU A 528 -16.13 22.39 -25.63
CA LEU A 528 -15.61 21.08 -25.23
C LEU A 528 -16.66 20.21 -24.53
N VAL A 529 -17.53 20.80 -23.72
CA VAL A 529 -18.64 20.12 -23.04
C VAL A 529 -19.71 19.67 -24.05
N ASP A 530 -20.11 20.57 -24.95
CA ASP A 530 -21.08 20.29 -26.03
C ASP A 530 -20.58 19.15 -26.92
N LYS A 531 -19.29 19.15 -27.24
CA LYS A 531 -18.63 18.09 -28.02
C LYS A 531 -18.23 16.87 -27.21
N SER A 532 -18.60 16.80 -25.93
CA SER A 532 -18.32 15.66 -25.04
C SER A 532 -16.84 15.32 -24.89
N MET A 533 -15.95 16.27 -25.21
CA MET A 533 -14.50 16.13 -25.04
C MET A 533 -14.10 16.34 -23.58
N VAL A 534 -14.93 17.08 -22.84
CA VAL A 534 -14.86 17.30 -21.40
C VAL A 534 -16.26 17.04 -20.83
N LEU A 535 -16.34 16.41 -19.67
CA LEU A 535 -17.59 16.16 -18.95
C LEU A 535 -17.69 17.16 -17.80
N ALA A 536 -18.83 17.86 -17.73
CA ALA A 536 -19.16 18.73 -16.61
C ALA A 536 -19.95 17.95 -15.55
N GLU A 537 -19.46 17.95 -14.32
CA GLU A 537 -20.06 17.25 -13.18
C GLU A 537 -20.40 18.25 -12.07
N PRO A 538 -21.60 18.15 -11.46
CA PRO A 538 -21.99 19.03 -10.38
C PRO A 538 -21.09 18.84 -9.14
N HIS A 539 -20.68 19.96 -8.54
CA HIS A 539 -19.82 20.01 -7.37
C HIS A 539 -20.31 21.11 -6.39
N ALA A 540 -19.91 21.04 -5.13
CA ALA A 540 -20.41 21.93 -4.08
C ALA A 540 -20.15 23.42 -4.35
N SER A 541 -19.06 23.76 -5.05
CA SER A 541 -18.70 25.12 -5.45
C SER A 541 -19.04 25.47 -6.91
N GLY A 542 -19.80 24.62 -7.62
CA GLY A 542 -20.19 24.85 -9.00
C GLY A 542 -20.12 23.60 -9.87
N SER A 543 -19.41 23.67 -10.99
CA SER A 543 -19.16 22.52 -11.87
C SER A 543 -17.67 22.18 -11.90
N THR A 544 -17.37 20.89 -11.92
CA THR A 544 -16.03 20.37 -12.20
C THR A 544 -16.01 19.75 -13.59
N TYR A 545 -14.85 19.80 -14.22
CA TYR A 545 -14.65 19.44 -15.60
C TYR A 545 -13.61 18.33 -15.67
N ARG A 546 -14.01 17.15 -16.18
CA ARG A 546 -13.08 16.02 -16.32
C ARG A 546 -12.96 15.55 -17.75
N MET A 547 -11.78 15.03 -18.07
CA MET A 547 -11.51 14.38 -19.33
C MET A 547 -11.51 12.86 -19.16
N LEU A 548 -12.11 12.15 -20.10
CA LEU A 548 -11.98 10.69 -20.17
C LEU A 548 -10.55 10.32 -20.55
N ASP A 549 -9.99 9.27 -19.95
CA ASP A 549 -8.58 8.88 -20.14
C ASP A 549 -8.16 8.70 -21.61
N PRO A 550 -8.99 8.15 -22.53
CA PRO A 550 -8.64 8.09 -23.95
C PRO A 550 -8.48 9.47 -24.60
N ILE A 551 -9.33 10.43 -24.23
CA ILE A 551 -9.27 11.81 -24.72
C ILE A 551 -8.07 12.52 -24.10
N ARG A 552 -7.78 12.27 -22.81
CA ARG A 552 -6.61 12.81 -22.10
C ARG A 552 -5.31 12.35 -22.73
N ALA A 553 -5.17 11.06 -23.01
CA ALA A 553 -4.00 10.51 -23.70
C ALA A 553 -3.84 11.09 -25.11
N TYR A 554 -4.94 11.29 -25.85
CA TYR A 554 -4.90 11.93 -27.16
C TYR A 554 -4.47 13.41 -27.07
N ALA A 555 -5.07 14.17 -26.15
CA ALA A 555 -4.78 15.57 -25.93
C ALA A 555 -3.35 15.80 -25.45
N ALA A 556 -2.81 14.91 -24.59
CA ALA A 556 -1.42 14.93 -24.15
C ALA A 556 -0.43 14.73 -25.32
N ARG A 557 -0.70 13.81 -26.25
CA ARG A 557 0.13 13.68 -27.46
C ARG A 557 0.07 14.93 -28.33
N ARG A 558 -1.13 15.49 -28.53
CA ARG A 558 -1.30 16.75 -29.28
C ARG A 558 -0.63 17.95 -28.61
N LEU A 559 -0.52 17.95 -27.28
CA LEU A 559 0.24 18.96 -26.52
C LEU A 559 1.73 18.94 -26.88
N VAL A 560 2.32 17.74 -26.94
CA VAL A 560 3.72 17.54 -27.36
C VAL A 560 3.91 17.95 -28.82
N GLU A 561 3.05 17.47 -29.72
CA GLU A 561 3.12 17.78 -31.16
C GLU A 561 2.96 19.27 -31.46
N ALA A 562 2.16 19.98 -30.65
CA ALA A 562 2.00 21.43 -30.76
C ALA A 562 3.21 22.22 -30.20
N GLY A 563 4.19 21.55 -29.58
CA GLY A 563 5.33 22.19 -28.93
C GLY A 563 4.96 22.95 -27.65
N GLU A 564 3.80 22.67 -27.05
CA GLU A 564 3.24 23.41 -25.91
C GLU A 564 3.46 22.71 -24.56
N GLU A 565 4.07 21.52 -24.55
CA GLU A 565 4.21 20.68 -23.34
C GLU A 565 4.91 21.42 -22.19
N GLN A 566 6.06 22.05 -22.47
CA GLN A 566 6.83 22.77 -21.47
C GLN A 566 5.98 23.86 -20.80
N SER A 567 5.37 24.74 -21.60
CA SER A 567 4.57 25.86 -21.10
C SER A 567 3.35 25.40 -20.30
N ALA A 568 2.63 24.37 -20.78
CA ALA A 568 1.44 23.87 -20.11
C ALA A 568 1.78 23.18 -18.78
N ARG A 569 2.82 22.34 -18.75
CA ARG A 569 3.23 21.62 -17.54
C ARG A 569 3.93 22.53 -16.52
N ASP A 570 4.72 23.52 -16.95
CA ASP A 570 5.29 24.52 -16.03
C ASP A 570 4.19 25.39 -15.41
N ARG A 571 3.13 25.71 -16.18
CA ARG A 571 1.97 26.42 -15.64
C ARG A 571 1.13 25.56 -14.69
N HIS A 572 1.08 24.24 -14.91
CA HIS A 572 0.51 23.29 -13.95
C HIS A 572 1.33 23.21 -12.66
N VAL A 573 2.67 23.16 -12.74
CA VAL A 573 3.55 23.26 -11.56
C VAL A 573 3.29 24.56 -10.79
N ALA A 574 3.17 25.69 -11.49
CA ALA A 574 2.83 26.98 -10.87
C ALA A 574 1.43 26.97 -10.23
N TRP A 575 0.45 26.31 -10.86
CA TRP A 575 -0.88 26.10 -10.27
C TRP A 575 -0.81 25.24 -9.01
N CYS A 576 -0.05 24.15 -9.02
CA CYS A 576 0.14 23.28 -7.86
C CYS A 576 0.73 24.04 -6.68
N ARG A 577 1.72 24.91 -6.94
CA ARG A 577 2.29 25.80 -5.92
C ARG A 577 1.24 26.77 -5.37
N HIS A 578 0.47 27.41 -6.27
CA HIS A 578 -0.61 28.30 -5.84
C HIS A 578 -1.67 27.56 -5.00
N ALA A 579 -2.04 26.34 -5.39
CA ALA A 579 -2.99 25.52 -4.64
C ALA A 579 -2.48 25.17 -3.24
N LEU A 580 -1.18 24.85 -3.11
CA LEU A 580 -0.52 24.65 -1.82
C LEU A 580 -0.48 25.93 -0.99
N ASP A 581 -0.10 27.07 -1.58
CA ASP A 581 -0.10 28.37 -0.88
C ASP A 581 -1.49 28.70 -0.34
N ARG A 582 -2.55 28.47 -1.13
CA ARG A 582 -3.93 28.67 -0.68
C ARG A 582 -4.34 27.73 0.45
N ALA A 583 -3.79 26.52 0.53
CA ALA A 583 -4.04 25.62 1.65
C ALA A 583 -3.46 26.17 2.98
N HIS A 584 -2.48 27.08 2.92
CA HIS A 584 -1.87 27.74 4.07
C HIS A 584 -2.54 29.07 4.46
N LEU A 585 -3.50 29.58 3.67
CA LEU A 585 -4.10 30.89 3.86
C LEU A 585 -5.62 30.80 4.09
N GLY A 586 -6.13 31.66 4.98
CA GLY A 586 -7.55 31.85 5.21
C GLY A 586 -8.20 32.72 4.14
N ALA A 587 -9.52 32.87 4.20
CA ALA A 587 -10.29 33.73 3.28
C ALA A 587 -9.87 35.21 3.36
N ASP A 588 -9.28 35.63 4.47
CA ASP A 588 -8.73 36.97 4.71
C ASP A 588 -7.25 37.11 4.28
N GLY A 589 -6.68 36.07 3.66
CA GLY A 589 -5.28 36.03 3.22
C GLY A 589 -4.28 35.88 4.35
N ARG A 590 -4.71 35.61 5.58
CA ARG A 590 -3.81 35.41 6.72
C ARG A 590 -3.41 33.94 6.84
N PRO A 591 -2.19 33.63 7.31
CA PRO A 591 -1.78 32.25 7.55
C PRO A 591 -2.73 31.53 8.54
N VAL A 592 -3.22 30.38 8.12
CA VAL A 592 -4.10 29.51 8.93
C VAL A 592 -3.38 28.23 9.31
N THR A 593 -4.00 27.47 10.21
CA THR A 593 -3.53 26.12 10.50
C THR A 593 -3.71 25.24 9.26
N LEU A 594 -2.60 24.69 8.77
CA LEU A 594 -2.63 23.77 7.63
C LEU A 594 -3.45 22.52 7.99
N SER A 595 -4.45 22.23 7.17
CA SER A 595 -5.18 20.97 7.22
C SER A 595 -4.63 20.01 6.17
N LEU A 596 -4.05 18.89 6.61
CA LEU A 596 -3.51 17.85 5.72
C LEU A 596 -4.62 17.15 4.91
N TYR A 597 -5.87 17.18 5.38
CA TYR A 597 -7.01 16.68 4.57
C TYR A 597 -7.25 17.52 3.33
N ALA A 598 -6.91 18.82 3.34
CA ALA A 598 -7.01 19.66 2.15
C ALA A 598 -6.00 19.26 1.07
N LEU A 599 -4.93 18.53 1.45
CA LEU A 599 -3.91 18.03 0.54
C LEU A 599 -4.26 16.66 -0.06
N ASP A 600 -5.10 15.85 0.60
CA ASP A 600 -5.47 14.51 0.12
C ASP A 600 -6.06 14.54 -1.31
N PRO A 601 -6.97 15.47 -1.68
CA PRO A 601 -7.47 15.58 -3.05
C PRO A 601 -6.41 16.07 -4.07
N LEU A 602 -5.40 16.80 -3.60
CA LEU A 602 -4.33 17.34 -4.46
C LEU A 602 -3.20 16.34 -4.72
N ALA A 603 -3.14 15.23 -3.97
CA ALA A 603 -2.01 14.31 -4.01
C ALA A 603 -1.66 13.80 -5.41
N ASN A 604 -2.67 13.46 -6.23
CA ASN A 604 -2.44 12.97 -7.60
C ASN A 604 -1.93 14.08 -8.54
N GLU A 605 -2.40 15.33 -8.34
CA GLU A 605 -1.91 16.48 -9.09
C GLU A 605 -0.46 16.81 -8.74
N LEU A 606 -0.15 16.81 -7.44
CA LEU A 606 1.20 17.08 -6.96
C LEU A 606 2.18 16.00 -7.42
N ARG A 607 1.78 14.72 -7.43
CA ARG A 607 2.58 13.65 -8.05
C ARG A 607 2.79 13.87 -9.55
N ALA A 608 1.78 14.36 -10.28
CA ALA A 608 1.93 14.67 -11.70
C ALA A 608 2.92 15.84 -11.93
N ALA A 609 2.85 16.88 -11.11
CA ALA A 609 3.80 17.99 -11.12
C ALA A 609 5.23 17.53 -10.77
N LEU A 610 5.40 16.70 -9.73
CA LEU A 610 6.70 16.14 -9.33
C LEU A 610 7.29 15.25 -10.44
N ARG A 611 6.48 14.43 -11.14
CA ARG A 611 6.92 13.68 -12.32
C ARG A 611 7.48 14.59 -13.40
N TRP A 612 6.78 15.70 -13.69
CA TRP A 612 7.26 16.66 -14.66
C TRP A 612 8.58 17.29 -14.22
N CYS A 613 8.66 17.80 -12.99
CA CYS A 613 9.89 18.38 -12.42
C CYS A 613 11.07 17.41 -12.41
N ALA A 614 10.83 16.10 -12.26
CA ALA A 614 11.87 15.08 -12.27
C ALA A 614 12.35 14.68 -13.68
N THR A 615 11.63 15.04 -14.74
CA THR A 615 11.90 14.57 -16.11
C THR A 615 12.15 15.68 -17.12
N GLY A 616 11.27 16.69 -17.18
CA GLY A 616 11.33 17.79 -18.14
C GLY A 616 11.37 19.18 -17.52
N GLY A 617 10.80 19.37 -16.34
CA GLY A 617 10.72 20.65 -15.64
C GLY A 617 11.92 21.00 -14.76
N SER A 618 11.77 22.07 -13.98
CA SER A 618 12.75 22.54 -12.97
C SER A 618 12.77 21.61 -11.76
N ALA A 619 13.95 21.08 -11.44
CA ALA A 619 14.17 20.25 -10.25
C ALA A 619 14.01 21.07 -8.97
N ARG A 620 14.46 22.34 -8.99
CA ARG A 620 14.28 23.29 -7.88
C ARG A 620 12.81 23.49 -7.55
N SER A 621 11.96 23.68 -8.56
CA SER A 621 10.50 23.78 -8.37
C SER A 621 9.92 22.51 -7.77
N GLY A 622 10.38 21.34 -8.23
CA GLY A 622 9.96 20.05 -7.67
C GLY A 622 10.37 19.86 -6.21
N LEU A 623 11.59 20.25 -5.84
CA LEU A 623 12.08 20.19 -4.45
C LEU A 623 11.28 21.14 -3.54
N SER A 624 10.90 22.31 -4.04
CA SER A 624 10.01 23.23 -3.32
C SER A 624 8.63 22.60 -3.08
N LEU A 625 8.02 21.98 -4.11
CA LEU A 625 6.73 21.29 -3.96
C LEU A 625 6.81 20.10 -2.99
N ALA A 626 7.90 19.34 -3.03
CA ALA A 626 8.16 18.27 -2.07
C ALA A 626 8.29 18.83 -0.63
N GLY A 627 8.87 20.03 -0.49
CA GLY A 627 8.90 20.86 0.73
C GLY A 627 7.57 20.90 1.46
N ASP A 628 6.53 21.32 0.73
CA ASP A 628 5.20 21.55 1.27
C ASP A 628 4.43 20.24 1.55
N LEU A 629 4.90 19.11 1.00
CA LEU A 629 4.32 17.79 1.20
C LEU A 629 4.96 16.97 2.32
N ASP A 630 6.08 17.44 2.88
CA ASP A 630 6.88 16.75 3.90
C ASP A 630 6.02 16.19 5.04
N GLN A 631 5.22 17.07 5.65
CA GLN A 631 4.36 16.71 6.78
C GLN A 631 3.21 15.78 6.35
N TRP A 632 2.67 15.95 5.15
CA TRP A 632 1.62 15.09 4.60
C TRP A 632 2.12 13.65 4.41
N TRP A 633 3.29 13.47 3.78
CA TRP A 633 3.87 12.14 3.57
C TRP A 633 4.11 11.41 4.89
N ARG A 634 4.67 12.10 5.90
CA ARG A 634 4.90 11.49 7.23
C ARG A 634 3.60 11.07 7.92
N GLU A 635 2.59 11.93 7.94
CA GLU A 635 1.32 11.64 8.63
C GLU A 635 0.44 10.63 7.87
N ARG A 636 0.76 10.32 6.61
CA ARG A 636 0.09 9.30 5.79
C ARG A 636 0.87 8.00 5.65
N GLY A 637 2.07 7.89 6.20
CA GLY A 637 2.86 6.66 6.07
C GLY A 637 3.60 6.49 4.76
N LEU A 638 3.79 7.58 4.03
CA LEU A 638 4.31 7.63 2.67
C LEU A 638 5.73 8.21 2.63
N ALA A 639 6.47 8.15 3.75
CA ALA A 639 7.83 8.68 3.84
C ALA A 639 8.75 8.11 2.75
N ARG A 640 8.64 6.79 2.47
CA ARG A 640 9.37 6.14 1.37
C ARG A 640 9.09 6.76 0.00
N GLU A 641 7.84 7.14 -0.28
CA GLU A 641 7.47 7.81 -1.53
C GLU A 641 8.18 9.16 -1.64
N GLY A 642 8.15 9.96 -0.56
CA GLY A 642 8.87 11.23 -0.48
C GLY A 642 10.37 11.08 -0.78
N ARG A 643 11.03 10.08 -0.19
CA ARG A 643 12.46 9.80 -0.45
C ARG A 643 12.76 9.51 -1.93
N LEU A 644 11.91 8.73 -2.58
CA LEU A 644 12.07 8.40 -4.00
C LEU A 644 11.91 9.64 -4.89
N TRP A 645 10.97 10.54 -4.57
CA TRP A 645 10.84 11.82 -5.29
C TRP A 645 12.07 12.70 -5.11
N LEU A 646 12.56 12.85 -3.87
CA LEU A 646 13.79 13.60 -3.58
C LEU A 646 14.99 13.05 -4.35
N PHE A 647 15.16 11.72 -4.36
CA PHE A 647 16.23 11.06 -5.11
C PHE A 647 16.21 11.40 -6.60
N ARG A 648 15.02 11.32 -7.24
CA ARG A 648 14.87 11.68 -8.66
C ARG A 648 15.13 13.16 -8.92
N LEU A 649 14.65 14.04 -8.05
CA LEU A 649 14.87 15.48 -8.19
C LEU A 649 16.34 15.84 -8.03
N TYR A 650 17.08 15.18 -7.14
CA TYR A 650 18.54 15.33 -7.05
C TYR A 650 19.25 14.81 -8.31
N GLY A 651 18.79 13.69 -8.87
CA GLY A 651 19.27 13.19 -10.17
C GLY A 651 19.07 14.22 -11.28
N ARG A 652 17.85 14.78 -11.38
CA ARG A 652 17.53 15.82 -12.34
C ARG A 652 18.37 17.10 -12.15
N LEU A 653 18.56 17.53 -10.90
CA LEU A 653 19.41 18.68 -10.56
C LEU A 653 20.85 18.46 -11.05
N ALA A 654 21.39 17.25 -10.88
CA ALA A 654 22.72 16.88 -11.34
C ALA A 654 22.81 16.81 -12.88
N GLU A 655 21.77 16.30 -13.55
CA GLU A 655 21.69 16.23 -15.02
C GLU A 655 21.62 17.61 -15.68
N THR A 656 20.80 18.52 -15.15
CA THR A 656 20.59 19.84 -15.74
C THR A 656 21.63 20.87 -15.32
N GLY A 657 22.35 20.62 -14.22
CA GLY A 657 23.25 21.59 -13.61
C GLY A 657 22.52 22.81 -13.05
N GLU A 658 21.20 22.71 -12.80
CA GLU A 658 20.40 23.79 -12.22
C GLU A 658 20.98 24.17 -10.85
N VAL A 659 21.34 25.45 -10.70
CA VAL A 659 21.94 25.95 -9.47
C VAL A 659 20.84 26.20 -8.44
N MET A 660 20.98 25.59 -7.27
CA MET A 660 20.07 25.78 -6.14
C MET A 660 20.79 26.51 -5.00
N PRO A 661 20.16 27.53 -4.38
CA PRO A 661 20.74 28.19 -3.21
C PRO A 661 20.98 27.20 -2.06
N ASP A 662 22.06 27.41 -1.30
CA ASP A 662 22.44 26.51 -0.19
C ASP A 662 21.33 26.36 0.86
N ALA A 663 20.52 27.40 1.09
CA ALA A 663 19.38 27.35 1.99
C ALA A 663 18.30 26.36 1.54
N GLU A 664 17.95 26.37 0.24
CA GLU A 664 16.96 25.44 -0.31
C GLU A 664 17.50 24.01 -0.34
N LEU A 665 18.80 23.86 -0.61
CA LEU A 665 19.48 22.57 -0.58
C LEU A 665 19.51 21.98 0.84
N ALA A 666 19.82 22.80 1.84
CA ALA A 666 19.78 22.41 3.23
C ALA A 666 18.38 21.98 3.68
N ALA A 667 17.33 22.72 3.30
CA ALA A 667 15.95 22.35 3.59
C ALA A 667 15.56 21.00 2.95
N ALA A 668 15.94 20.79 1.68
CA ALA A 668 15.68 19.53 0.99
C ALA A 668 16.41 18.35 1.65
N TYR A 669 17.69 18.49 2.00
CA TYR A 669 18.44 17.43 2.68
C TYR A 669 17.90 17.16 4.09
N HIS A 670 17.43 18.19 4.80
CA HIS A 670 16.81 18.03 6.11
C HIS A 670 15.52 17.22 6.00
N MET A 671 14.66 17.53 5.04
CA MET A 671 13.47 16.75 4.74
C MET A 671 13.81 15.29 4.40
N HIS A 672 14.84 15.07 3.56
CA HIS A 672 15.31 13.71 3.22
C HIS A 672 15.71 12.93 4.47
N SER A 673 16.46 13.57 5.38
CA SER A 673 16.86 12.99 6.66
C SER A 673 15.64 12.54 7.46
N LEU A 674 14.65 13.42 7.63
CA LEU A 674 13.43 13.13 8.39
C LEU A 674 12.62 11.99 7.76
N HIS A 675 12.53 11.92 6.43
CA HIS A 675 11.87 10.83 5.74
C HIS A 675 12.64 9.51 5.86
N ALA A 676 13.97 9.54 5.85
CA ALA A 676 14.80 8.35 6.03
C ALA A 676 14.64 7.75 7.42
N GLY A 677 14.63 8.57 8.48
CA GLY A 677 14.33 8.10 9.84
C GLY A 677 12.92 7.52 9.96
N ALA A 678 11.92 8.18 9.37
CA ALA A 678 10.54 7.69 9.36
C ALA A 678 10.36 6.35 8.59
N ASP A 679 11.20 6.08 7.59
CA ASP A 679 11.23 4.82 6.81
C ASP A 679 12.18 3.76 7.43
N GLY A 680 12.88 4.09 8.53
CA GLY A 680 13.80 3.20 9.23
C GLY A 680 15.19 3.06 8.60
N GLU A 681 15.57 3.94 7.67
CA GLU A 681 16.86 3.94 6.99
C GLU A 681 17.87 4.87 7.70
N PHE A 682 18.27 4.48 8.91
CA PHE A 682 19.08 5.31 9.83
C PHE A 682 20.46 5.72 9.25
N GLY A 683 21.07 4.87 8.42
CA GLY A 683 22.33 5.19 7.76
C GLY A 683 22.19 6.30 6.72
N GLU A 684 21.05 6.34 6.04
CA GLU A 684 20.72 7.40 5.07
C GLU A 684 20.29 8.69 5.78
N GLU A 685 19.50 8.57 6.85
CA GLU A 685 19.15 9.67 7.74
C GLU A 685 20.40 10.43 8.22
N LEU A 686 21.36 9.72 8.81
CA LEU A 686 22.59 10.34 9.31
C LEU A 686 23.36 11.08 8.19
N ARG A 687 23.48 10.46 7.01
CA ARG A 687 24.18 11.05 5.86
C ARG A 687 23.52 12.35 5.40
N TYR A 688 22.20 12.36 5.27
CA TYR A 688 21.48 13.54 4.81
C TYR A 688 21.35 14.61 5.89
N SER A 689 21.29 14.24 7.17
CA SER A 689 21.41 15.17 8.30
C SER A 689 22.72 15.97 8.25
N GLN A 690 23.85 15.29 8.03
CA GLN A 690 25.16 15.93 7.89
C GLN A 690 25.25 16.85 6.66
N ARG A 691 24.68 16.44 5.53
CA ARG A 691 24.63 17.28 4.31
C ARG A 691 23.77 18.52 4.51
N ALA A 692 22.63 18.37 5.20
CA ALA A 692 21.76 19.48 5.54
C ALA A 692 22.49 20.50 6.43
N GLU A 693 23.23 20.03 7.44
CA GLU A 693 23.99 20.92 8.33
C GLU A 693 25.08 21.68 7.56
N ALA A 694 25.85 20.99 6.73
CA ALA A 694 26.91 21.62 5.93
C ALA A 694 26.33 22.73 5.03
N ALA A 695 25.23 22.46 4.32
CA ALA A 695 24.57 23.44 3.46
C ALA A 695 23.94 24.60 4.27
N ALA A 696 23.33 24.32 5.43
CA ALA A 696 22.73 25.36 6.27
C ALA A 696 23.79 26.30 6.87
N ARG A 697 24.99 25.80 7.18
CA ARG A 697 26.10 26.65 7.62
C ARG A 697 26.61 27.55 6.50
N GLN A 698 26.62 27.07 5.27
CA GLN A 698 27.05 27.84 4.09
C GLN A 698 26.03 28.92 3.71
N SER A 699 24.73 28.65 3.88
CA SER A 699 23.69 29.63 3.56
C SER A 699 23.68 30.87 4.47
N GLY A 700 24.21 30.76 5.69
CA GLY A 700 24.20 31.83 6.68
C GLY A 700 22.83 32.09 7.33
N ASP A 701 21.80 31.30 6.99
CA ASP A 701 20.47 31.39 7.58
C ASP A 701 20.46 30.72 8.96
N ARG A 702 20.41 31.55 10.02
CA ARG A 702 20.45 31.10 11.41
C ARG A 702 19.22 30.30 11.81
N GLY A 703 18.03 30.66 11.31
CA GLY A 703 16.78 29.99 11.62
C GLY A 703 16.74 28.60 10.97
N LEU A 704 17.16 28.52 9.70
CA LEU A 704 17.32 27.23 9.03
C LEU A 704 18.36 26.34 9.72
N LEU A 705 19.51 26.91 10.10
CA LEU A 705 20.54 26.17 10.83
C LEU A 705 20.01 25.65 12.18
N ALA A 706 19.25 26.45 12.94
CA ALA A 706 18.58 25.98 14.16
C ALA A 706 17.67 24.77 13.89
N ARG A 707 16.84 24.85 12.84
CA ARG A 707 15.92 23.77 12.44
C ARG A 707 16.65 22.48 12.04
N VAL A 708 17.71 22.61 11.25
CA VAL A 708 18.53 21.47 10.82
C VAL A 708 19.24 20.82 12.01
N LEU A 709 19.87 21.63 12.86
CA LEU A 709 20.57 21.14 14.04
C LEU A 709 19.61 20.46 15.02
N ALA A 710 18.37 20.95 15.15
CA ALA A 710 17.33 20.33 15.96
C ALA A 710 16.99 18.89 15.53
N GLY A 711 17.17 18.57 14.24
CA GLY A 711 16.98 17.22 13.70
C GLY A 711 18.10 16.23 14.06
N ARG A 712 19.26 16.67 14.56
CA ARG A 712 20.41 15.79 14.88
C ARG A 712 20.13 14.80 16.01
N ALA A 713 19.17 15.10 16.88
CA ALA A 713 18.83 14.24 18.01
C ALA A 713 18.10 12.96 17.56
N ALA A 714 17.33 13.01 16.46
CA ALA A 714 16.54 11.87 15.99
C ALA A 714 17.37 10.59 15.74
N PRO A 715 18.44 10.61 14.92
CA PRO A 715 19.24 9.40 14.68
C PRO A 715 19.95 8.91 15.96
N LEU A 716 20.30 9.81 16.89
CA LEU A 716 20.89 9.44 18.18
C LEU A 716 19.88 8.72 19.08
N VAL A 717 18.64 9.18 19.10
CA VAL A 717 17.53 8.52 19.80
C VAL A 717 17.28 7.13 19.23
N ASP A 718 17.28 6.99 17.90
CA ASP A 718 17.06 5.71 17.23
C ASP A 718 18.19 4.71 17.47
N MET A 719 19.42 5.18 17.60
CA MET A 719 20.58 4.37 18.03
C MET A 719 20.63 4.12 19.56
N GLY A 720 19.66 4.63 20.32
CA GLY A 720 19.60 4.49 21.78
C GLY A 720 20.61 5.35 22.56
N GLN A 721 21.25 6.31 21.91
CA GLN A 721 22.24 7.23 22.50
C GLN A 721 21.57 8.43 23.17
N PHE A 722 20.69 8.17 24.14
CA PHE A 722 19.83 9.20 24.75
C PHE A 722 20.58 10.33 25.46
N ALA A 723 21.69 10.03 26.15
CA ALA A 723 22.47 11.04 26.85
C ALA A 723 23.14 12.03 25.88
N GLU A 724 23.62 11.50 24.76
CA GLU A 724 24.21 12.31 23.69
C GLU A 724 23.15 13.13 22.96
N ALA A 725 21.98 12.54 22.70
CA ALA A 725 20.83 13.26 22.16
C ALA A 725 20.41 14.43 23.08
N GLU A 726 20.37 14.21 24.41
CA GLU A 726 20.03 15.26 25.39
C GLU A 726 21.07 16.39 25.35
N ARG A 727 22.36 16.05 25.33
CA ARG A 727 23.45 17.03 25.21
C ARG A 727 23.32 17.85 23.93
N VAL A 728 23.10 17.20 22.80
CA VAL A 728 22.92 17.86 21.49
C VAL A 728 21.71 18.80 21.51
N CYS A 729 20.56 18.37 22.04
CA CYS A 729 19.39 19.24 22.14
C CYS A 729 19.69 20.51 22.96
N ARG A 730 20.38 20.38 24.11
CA ARG A 730 20.75 21.53 24.94
C ARG A 730 21.68 22.50 24.21
N GLU A 731 22.73 21.97 23.56
CA GLU A 731 23.65 22.80 22.77
C GLU A 731 22.96 23.56 21.65
N VAL A 732 22.00 22.92 20.98
CA VAL A 732 21.20 23.58 19.94
C VAL A 732 20.32 24.68 20.52
N LEU A 733 19.69 24.44 21.66
CA LEU A 733 18.84 25.45 22.32
C LEU A 733 19.65 26.63 22.86
N ASP A 734 20.79 26.38 23.49
CA ASP A 734 21.71 27.42 23.97
C ASP A 734 22.21 28.27 22.80
N TRP A 735 22.60 27.63 21.70
CA TRP A 735 23.00 28.32 20.49
C TRP A 735 21.84 29.12 19.88
N ALA A 736 20.65 28.53 19.75
CA ALA A 736 19.48 29.20 19.19
C ALA A 736 19.04 30.39 20.05
N PHE A 737 19.18 30.31 21.38
CA PHE A 737 18.95 31.42 22.31
C PHE A 737 19.96 32.54 22.08
N ALA A 738 21.25 32.22 22.00
CA ALA A 738 22.30 33.21 21.72
C ALA A 738 22.14 33.88 20.34
N GLN A 739 21.47 33.23 19.40
CA GLN A 739 21.21 33.73 18.04
C GLN A 739 19.82 34.36 17.85
N ASP A 740 18.96 34.40 18.88
CA ASP A 740 17.58 34.89 18.83
C ASP A 740 16.68 34.15 17.80
N VAL A 741 16.87 32.83 17.67
CA VAL A 741 16.13 31.96 16.74
C VAL A 741 15.54 30.72 17.43
N VAL A 742 15.25 30.82 18.74
CA VAL A 742 14.69 29.71 19.54
C VAL A 742 13.39 29.16 18.94
N GLY A 743 12.59 30.02 18.30
CA GLY A 743 11.38 29.59 17.61
C GLY A 743 11.64 28.54 16.51
N ASP A 744 12.75 28.64 15.79
CA ASP A 744 13.08 27.67 14.74
C ASP A 744 13.65 26.36 15.28
N ALA A 745 14.03 26.33 16.56
CA ALA A 745 14.53 25.16 17.26
C ALA A 745 13.43 24.39 18.04
N LEU A 746 12.15 24.61 17.75
CA LEU A 746 11.03 23.92 18.44
C LEU A 746 11.17 22.38 18.42
N LEU A 747 11.68 21.80 17.33
CA LEU A 747 11.95 20.37 17.28
C LEU A 747 12.96 19.90 18.34
N ALA A 748 13.98 20.72 18.65
CA ALA A 748 14.94 20.43 19.72
C ALA A 748 14.29 20.53 21.09
N VAL A 749 13.34 21.46 21.28
CA VAL A 749 12.52 21.54 22.49
C VAL A 749 11.69 20.27 22.67
N TYR A 750 11.02 19.80 21.63
CA TYR A 750 10.21 18.58 21.69
C TYR A 750 11.09 17.36 22.04
N ASN A 751 12.18 17.17 21.32
CA ASN A 751 13.11 16.06 21.56
C ASN A 751 13.71 16.11 22.98
N LEU A 752 14.08 17.30 23.48
CA LEU A 752 14.57 17.46 24.85
C LEU A 752 13.48 17.13 25.87
N ALA A 753 12.26 17.63 25.70
CA ALA A 753 11.15 17.33 26.61
C ALA A 753 10.84 15.82 26.67
N GLU A 754 10.92 15.12 25.54
CA GLU A 754 10.76 13.66 25.48
C GLU A 754 11.87 12.93 26.25
N LEU A 755 13.12 13.37 26.10
CA LEU A 755 14.27 12.82 26.81
C LEU A 755 14.18 13.09 28.33
N LEU A 756 13.79 14.30 28.73
CA LEU A 756 13.57 14.68 30.13
C LEU A 756 12.44 13.87 30.76
N TRP A 757 11.31 13.72 30.05
CA TRP A 757 10.20 12.86 30.46
C TRP A 757 10.67 11.42 30.67
N ARG A 758 11.42 10.86 29.71
CA ARG A 758 11.97 9.50 29.79
C ARG A 758 12.93 9.33 30.97
N ARG A 759 13.71 10.35 31.30
CA ARG A 759 14.64 10.38 32.45
C ARG A 759 13.93 10.62 33.78
N GLY A 760 12.68 11.08 33.77
CA GLY A 760 11.91 11.45 34.96
C GLY A 760 12.16 12.88 35.49
N ALA A 761 12.83 13.74 34.71
CA ALA A 761 13.04 15.15 35.03
C ALA A 761 11.80 15.98 34.66
N LEU A 762 10.67 15.68 35.32
CA LEU A 762 9.33 16.15 34.93
C LEU A 762 9.13 17.66 35.12
N ASP A 763 9.74 18.26 36.16
CA ASP A 763 9.67 19.70 36.43
C ASP A 763 10.39 20.51 35.36
N GLU A 764 11.61 20.09 35.03
CA GLU A 764 12.39 20.69 33.95
C GLU A 764 11.67 20.57 32.59
N ALA A 765 11.06 19.40 32.31
CA ALA A 765 10.27 19.21 31.09
C ALA A 765 9.05 20.14 31.05
N ALA A 766 8.33 20.28 32.16
CA ALA A 766 7.15 21.15 32.24
C ALA A 766 7.51 22.63 32.03
N ASP A 767 8.58 23.11 32.66
CA ASP A 767 9.04 24.50 32.53
C ASP A 767 9.47 24.80 31.08
N LEU A 768 10.23 23.89 30.47
CA LEU A 768 10.65 23.97 29.08
C LEU A 768 9.44 24.05 28.13
N LEU A 769 8.43 23.20 28.33
CA LEU A 769 7.23 23.16 27.52
C LEU A 769 6.32 24.38 27.75
N ALA A 770 6.22 24.88 28.98
CA ALA A 770 5.47 26.08 29.30
C ALA A 770 6.04 27.31 28.58
N ALA A 771 7.36 27.45 28.53
CA ALA A 771 8.04 28.50 27.78
C ALA A 771 7.84 28.38 26.25
N ALA A 772 7.77 27.15 25.72
CA ALA A 772 7.59 26.90 24.29
C ALA A 772 6.14 27.05 23.80
N ARG A 773 5.14 26.91 24.68
CA ARG A 773 3.72 26.98 24.33
C ARG A 773 3.30 28.27 23.57
N PRO A 774 3.66 29.49 24.02
CA PRO A 774 3.34 30.70 23.24
C PRO A 774 4.05 30.76 21.89
N VAL A 775 5.26 30.17 21.80
CA VAL A 775 6.05 30.11 20.55
C VAL A 775 5.39 29.20 19.53
N GLU A 776 4.94 28.00 19.93
CA GLU A 776 4.17 27.09 19.06
C GLU A 776 2.84 27.73 18.64
N ALA A 777 2.14 28.40 19.56
CA ALA A 777 0.87 29.07 19.26
C ALA A 777 1.00 30.21 18.22
N ALA A 778 2.16 30.87 18.19
CA ALA A 778 2.46 31.92 17.22
C ALA A 778 2.74 31.40 15.80
N ARG A 779 2.80 30.08 15.56
CA ARG A 779 3.12 29.46 14.26
C ARG A 779 1.93 28.71 13.64
N PRO A 780 1.08 29.38 12.84
CA PRO A 780 -0.12 28.79 12.23
C PRO A 780 0.10 27.41 11.59
N ALA A 781 1.11 27.26 10.74
CA ALA A 781 1.39 26.00 10.02
C ALA A 781 1.62 24.79 10.94
N GLU A 782 2.15 25.01 12.15
CA GLU A 782 2.51 23.94 13.09
C GLU A 782 1.39 23.67 14.13
N ARG A 783 0.39 24.55 14.24
CA ARG A 783 -0.68 24.47 15.26
C ARG A 783 -1.49 23.17 15.20
N GLY A 784 -1.59 22.54 14.02
CA GLY A 784 -2.34 21.29 13.84
C GLY A 784 -1.69 20.10 14.57
N GLY A 785 -0.37 20.16 14.79
CA GLY A 785 0.38 19.12 15.49
C GLY A 785 0.21 19.13 17.01
N ARG A 786 -0.04 20.31 17.63
CA ARG A 786 -0.17 20.50 19.10
C ARG A 786 0.82 19.63 19.90
N SER A 787 2.10 19.74 19.58
CA SER A 787 3.13 18.89 20.17
C SER A 787 3.38 19.25 21.63
N VAL A 788 3.35 20.55 21.97
CA VAL A 788 3.51 21.00 23.37
C VAL A 788 2.39 20.46 24.26
N ASP A 789 1.13 20.57 23.84
CA ASP A 789 -0.02 20.05 24.61
C ASP A 789 0.08 18.52 24.77
N MET A 790 0.44 17.78 23.73
CA MET A 790 0.68 16.33 23.85
C MET A 790 1.76 16.00 24.90
N LEU A 791 2.90 16.71 24.86
CA LEU A 791 4.03 16.47 25.76
C LEU A 791 3.71 16.87 27.21
N LEU A 792 3.00 17.99 27.44
CA LEU A 792 2.49 18.37 28.75
C LEU A 792 1.54 17.31 29.30
N GLY A 793 0.70 16.71 28.43
CA GLY A 793 -0.13 15.57 28.78
C GLY A 793 0.69 14.36 29.26
N MET A 794 1.79 14.04 28.57
CA MET A 794 2.70 12.96 28.96
C MET A 794 3.42 13.22 30.29
N VAL A 795 3.84 14.47 30.53
CA VAL A 795 4.43 14.89 31.80
C VAL A 795 3.41 14.79 32.94
N ALA A 796 2.17 15.25 32.72
CA ALA A 796 1.10 15.14 33.71
C ALA A 796 0.75 13.68 34.04
N LEU A 797 0.68 12.80 33.03
CA LEU A 797 0.52 11.35 33.25
C LEU A 797 1.64 10.76 34.11
N ALA A 798 2.90 11.18 33.87
CA ALA A 798 4.04 10.71 34.65
C ALA A 798 4.02 11.23 36.11
N ARG A 799 3.43 12.41 36.35
CA ARG A 799 3.18 12.96 37.70
C ARG A 799 1.97 12.34 38.40
N GLY A 800 1.12 11.60 37.68
CA GLY A 800 -0.17 11.11 38.19
C GLY A 800 -1.28 12.17 38.23
N ASP A 801 -1.07 13.33 37.62
CA ASP A 801 -2.09 14.37 37.50
C ASP A 801 -3.00 14.06 36.30
N LEU A 802 -4.03 13.25 36.55
CA LEU A 802 -4.96 12.79 35.51
C LEU A 802 -5.84 13.91 34.96
N VAL A 803 -6.05 14.97 35.73
CA VAL A 803 -6.85 16.15 35.35
C VAL A 803 -6.09 16.96 34.30
N ALA A 804 -4.88 17.40 34.64
CA ALA A 804 -4.03 18.13 33.71
C ALA A 804 -3.72 17.28 32.47
N ALA A 805 -3.45 15.97 32.65
CA ALA A 805 -3.24 15.06 31.53
C ALA A 805 -4.45 15.04 30.57
N HIS A 806 -5.67 14.95 31.10
CA HIS A 806 -6.86 14.93 30.27
C HIS A 806 -7.02 16.21 29.45
N GLU A 807 -6.94 17.38 30.10
CA GLU A 807 -7.13 18.68 29.44
C GLU A 807 -6.15 18.87 28.29
N HIS A 808 -4.86 18.61 28.53
CA HIS A 808 -3.81 18.73 27.53
C HIS A 808 -3.99 17.74 26.36
N LEU A 809 -4.27 16.46 26.66
CA LEU A 809 -4.42 15.44 25.63
C LEU A 809 -5.65 15.65 24.74
N LEU A 810 -6.76 16.15 25.30
CA LEU A 810 -7.95 16.47 24.51
C LEU A 810 -7.71 17.65 23.55
N VAL A 811 -7.01 18.69 24.01
CA VAL A 811 -6.62 19.82 23.15
C VAL A 811 -5.76 19.33 21.98
N ALA A 812 -4.78 18.47 22.26
CA ALA A 812 -3.93 17.88 21.22
C ALA A 812 -4.74 17.01 20.25
N LEU A 813 -5.56 16.09 20.75
CA LEU A 813 -6.33 15.16 19.91
C LEU A 813 -7.31 15.89 19.00
N ARG A 814 -8.09 16.84 19.55
CA ARG A 814 -9.04 17.63 18.75
C ARG A 814 -8.34 18.34 17.60
N SER A 815 -7.21 18.99 17.88
CA SER A 815 -6.47 19.72 16.85
C SER A 815 -5.90 18.78 15.79
N ARG A 816 -5.25 17.68 16.19
CA ARG A 816 -4.68 16.68 15.27
C ARG A 816 -5.74 16.06 14.37
N MET A 817 -6.88 15.69 14.92
CA MET A 817 -7.99 15.08 14.18
C MET A 817 -8.66 16.07 13.23
N SER A 818 -8.83 17.34 13.61
CA SER A 818 -9.42 18.36 12.72
C SER A 818 -8.51 18.74 11.55
N HIS A 819 -7.19 18.56 11.67
CA HIS A 819 -6.21 18.96 10.66
C HIS A 819 -5.48 17.79 9.98
N GLY A 820 -5.88 16.54 10.27
CA GLY A 820 -5.38 15.36 9.54
C GLY A 820 -4.00 14.85 9.96
N TYR A 821 -3.54 15.11 11.18
CA TYR A 821 -2.28 14.61 11.74
C TYR A 821 -2.48 13.20 12.34
N LEU A 822 -2.79 12.22 11.47
CA LEU A 822 -3.28 10.90 11.88
C LEU A 822 -2.21 10.05 12.57
N GLY A 823 -0.96 10.11 12.12
CA GLY A 823 0.15 9.38 12.73
C GLY A 823 0.38 9.82 14.17
N ARG A 824 0.35 11.13 14.40
CA ARG A 824 0.44 11.75 15.73
C ARG A 824 -0.82 11.57 16.58
N ALA A 825 -2.00 11.55 15.98
CA ALA A 825 -3.25 11.30 16.72
C ALA A 825 -3.23 9.93 17.42
N CYS A 826 -2.58 8.93 16.82
CA CYS A 826 -2.41 7.61 17.42
C CYS A 826 -1.63 7.67 18.76
N ASP A 827 -0.58 8.51 18.88
CA ASP A 827 0.12 8.67 20.15
C ASP A 827 -0.74 9.36 21.20
N THR A 828 -1.55 10.35 20.81
CA THR A 828 -2.47 11.00 21.73
C THR A 828 -3.55 10.04 22.22
N ILE A 829 -4.07 9.18 21.34
CA ILE A 829 -5.02 8.13 21.72
C ILE A 829 -4.37 7.13 22.68
N ASN A 830 -3.12 6.71 22.45
CA ASN A 830 -2.38 5.87 23.39
C ASN A 830 -2.19 6.55 24.75
N ALA A 831 -1.89 7.84 24.78
CA ALA A 831 -1.78 8.60 26.04
C ALA A 831 -3.13 8.68 26.77
N ILE A 832 -4.24 8.91 26.07
CA ILE A 832 -5.59 8.90 26.66
C ILE A 832 -5.94 7.50 27.17
N ALA A 833 -5.52 6.44 26.48
CA ALA A 833 -5.67 5.06 26.96
C ALA A 833 -4.93 4.85 28.30
N VAL A 834 -3.70 5.35 28.44
CA VAL A 834 -2.98 5.35 29.72
C VAL A 834 -3.75 6.12 30.78
N ARG A 835 -4.29 7.30 30.44
CA ARG A 835 -5.12 8.09 31.37
C ARG A 835 -6.34 7.29 31.87
N CYS A 836 -7.04 6.59 30.97
CA CYS A 836 -8.19 5.76 31.31
C CYS A 836 -7.78 4.62 32.26
N ALA A 837 -6.67 3.94 31.97
CA ALA A 837 -6.16 2.87 32.81
C ALA A 837 -5.82 3.37 34.23
N LEU A 838 -5.15 4.52 34.36
CA LEU A 838 -4.82 5.12 35.66
C LEU A 838 -6.06 5.62 36.42
N ALA A 839 -7.13 5.99 35.71
CA ALA A 839 -8.41 6.37 36.30
C ALA A 839 -9.31 5.16 36.67
N GLY A 840 -8.87 3.92 36.39
CA GLY A 840 -9.63 2.70 36.66
C GLY A 840 -10.57 2.25 35.53
N ASP A 841 -10.64 2.98 34.41
CA ASP A 841 -11.40 2.56 33.22
C ASP A 841 -10.53 1.72 32.29
N ALA A 842 -10.32 0.48 32.71
CA ALA A 842 -9.42 -0.45 32.04
C ALA A 842 -9.97 -0.92 30.67
N LEU A 843 -11.29 -1.10 30.53
CA LEU A 843 -11.91 -1.56 29.28
C LEU A 843 -11.81 -0.52 28.16
N SER A 844 -12.07 0.75 28.46
CA SER A 844 -11.89 1.83 27.47
C SER A 844 -10.42 1.99 27.10
N ALA A 845 -9.51 1.86 28.07
CA ALA A 845 -8.07 1.88 27.80
C ALA A 845 -7.65 0.80 26.78
N ALA A 846 -8.12 -0.44 26.97
CA ALA A 846 -7.77 -1.55 26.07
C ALA A 846 -8.32 -1.33 24.65
N ARG A 847 -9.55 -0.82 24.52
CA ARG A 847 -10.16 -0.43 23.23
C ARG A 847 -9.34 0.64 22.52
N LEU A 848 -8.96 1.70 23.22
CA LEU A 848 -8.20 2.81 22.64
C LEU A 848 -6.81 2.36 22.18
N PHE A 849 -6.13 1.49 22.94
CA PHE A 849 -4.84 0.90 22.52
C PHE A 849 -4.98 0.03 21.25
N GLY A 850 -6.00 -0.83 21.19
CA GLY A 850 -6.23 -1.70 20.03
C GLY A 850 -6.52 -0.91 18.75
N ALA A 851 -7.31 0.13 18.88
CA ALA A 851 -7.63 1.05 17.80
C ALA A 851 -6.42 1.85 17.26
N ALA A 852 -5.64 2.45 18.17
CA ALA A 852 -4.43 3.19 17.79
C ALA A 852 -3.41 2.28 17.09
N GLN A 853 -3.29 1.02 17.54
CA GLN A 853 -2.39 0.06 16.92
C GLN A 853 -2.84 -0.34 15.50
N ALA A 854 -4.13 -0.60 15.28
CA ALA A 854 -4.66 -0.95 13.97
C ALA A 854 -4.45 0.18 12.95
N THR A 855 -4.75 1.42 13.36
CA THR A 855 -4.54 2.62 12.54
C THR A 855 -3.06 2.81 12.19
N ARG A 856 -2.17 2.70 13.18
CA ARG A 856 -0.73 2.86 12.97
C ARG A 856 -0.15 1.77 12.06
N ALA A 857 -0.66 0.55 12.12
CA ALA A 857 -0.25 -0.53 11.23
C ALA A 857 -0.64 -0.24 9.76
N ASN A 858 -1.82 0.32 9.52
CA ASN A 858 -2.26 0.73 8.18
C ASN A 858 -1.40 1.87 7.63
N LEU A 859 -1.05 2.84 8.48
CA LEU A 859 -0.14 3.94 8.12
C LEU A 859 1.33 3.51 7.99
N ARG A 860 1.71 2.25 8.24
CA ARG A 860 3.11 1.79 8.20
C ARG A 860 4.10 2.69 8.98
N ALA A 861 3.63 3.37 10.02
CA ALA A 861 4.41 4.32 10.80
C ALA A 861 5.12 3.64 11.97
N THR A 862 6.34 4.07 12.29
CA THR A 862 7.09 3.56 13.43
C THR A 862 6.53 4.11 14.76
N PRO A 863 6.57 3.34 15.87
CA PRO A 863 6.02 3.79 17.17
C PRO A 863 6.82 4.89 17.89
N GLY A 864 7.98 5.29 17.35
CA GLY A 864 8.88 6.30 17.94
C GLY A 864 9.36 5.97 19.35
N ILE A 865 9.85 7.00 20.07
CA ILE A 865 10.41 6.89 21.43
C ILE A 865 9.42 6.33 22.47
N TYR A 866 8.11 6.49 22.23
CA TYR A 866 7.06 6.03 23.14
C TYR A 866 6.68 4.56 22.97
N GLY A 867 7.10 3.89 21.89
CA GLY A 867 6.76 2.48 21.61
C GLY A 867 6.96 1.54 22.81
N PRO A 868 8.13 1.55 23.48
CA PRO A 868 8.37 0.77 24.69
C PRO A 868 7.43 1.12 25.85
N TYR A 869 7.12 2.41 26.02
CA TYR A 869 6.22 2.89 27.07
C TYR A 869 4.77 2.41 26.85
N TRP A 870 4.25 2.51 25.63
CA TRP A 870 2.93 1.97 25.27
C TRP A 870 2.83 0.48 25.54
N SER A 871 3.88 -0.26 25.15
CA SER A 871 3.94 -1.71 25.36
C SER A 871 3.95 -2.08 26.84
N ALA A 872 4.65 -1.31 27.68
CA ALA A 872 4.66 -1.52 29.13
C ALA A 872 3.27 -1.27 29.75
N ARG A 873 2.58 -0.20 29.35
CA ARG A 873 1.23 0.12 29.86
C ARG A 873 0.17 -0.88 29.41
N GLN A 874 0.26 -1.39 28.18
CA GLN A 874 -0.61 -2.47 27.70
C GLN A 874 -0.41 -3.77 28.50
N LYS A 875 0.84 -4.13 28.85
CA LYS A 875 1.13 -5.29 29.71
C LYS A 875 0.54 -5.13 31.12
N GLU A 876 0.69 -3.96 31.72
CA GLU A 876 0.10 -3.64 33.02
C GLU A 876 -1.43 -3.75 32.97
N LEU A 877 -2.04 -3.18 31.93
CA LEU A 877 -3.49 -3.21 31.72
C LEU A 877 -4.03 -4.63 31.52
N ARG A 878 -3.33 -5.45 30.74
CA ARG A 878 -3.65 -6.87 30.55
C ARG A 878 -3.64 -7.64 31.88
N ARG A 879 -2.67 -7.35 32.77
CA ARG A 879 -2.62 -7.93 34.11
C ARG A 879 -3.81 -7.53 34.99
N VAL A 880 -4.35 -6.33 34.82
CA VAL A 880 -5.51 -5.83 35.58
C VAL A 880 -6.83 -6.42 35.07
N LEU A 881 -7.02 -6.48 33.74
CA LEU A 881 -8.25 -6.97 33.13
C LEU A 881 -8.36 -8.50 33.06
N GLY A 882 -7.22 -9.19 33.01
CA GLY A 882 -7.16 -10.57 32.53
C GLY A 882 -7.12 -10.63 31.00
N ASP A 883 -6.57 -11.73 30.49
CA ASP A 883 -6.26 -11.91 29.07
C ASP A 883 -7.51 -11.86 28.16
N GLU A 884 -8.58 -12.56 28.53
CA GLU A 884 -9.81 -12.64 27.73
C GLU A 884 -10.50 -11.27 27.59
N ALA A 885 -10.67 -10.56 28.70
CA ALA A 885 -11.31 -9.25 28.71
C ALA A 885 -10.45 -8.18 27.99
N PHE A 886 -9.13 -8.25 28.15
CA PHE A 886 -8.22 -7.39 27.41
C PHE A 886 -8.28 -7.67 25.90
N ASP A 887 -8.16 -8.93 25.47
CA ASP A 887 -8.13 -9.29 24.04
C ASP A 887 -9.47 -8.99 23.35
N ALA A 888 -10.60 -9.20 24.03
CA ALA A 888 -11.91 -8.81 23.52
C ALA A 888 -12.06 -7.29 23.37
N ALA A 889 -11.65 -6.51 24.38
CA ALA A 889 -11.71 -5.05 24.35
C ALA A 889 -10.73 -4.47 23.31
N TYR A 890 -9.50 -4.98 23.24
CA TYR A 890 -8.49 -4.59 22.27
C TYR A 890 -8.89 -4.94 20.84
N GLY A 891 -9.43 -6.14 20.62
CA GLY A 891 -9.97 -6.60 19.33
C GLY A 891 -11.14 -5.74 18.87
N ALA A 892 -12.09 -5.43 19.76
CA ALA A 892 -13.19 -4.52 19.47
C ALA A 892 -12.68 -3.13 19.06
N GLY A 893 -11.66 -2.60 19.74
CA GLY A 893 -10.99 -1.36 19.34
C GLY A 893 -10.32 -1.44 17.96
N SER A 894 -9.64 -2.56 17.66
CA SER A 894 -8.94 -2.75 16.39
C SER A 894 -9.86 -2.78 15.15
N GLY A 895 -11.14 -3.10 15.35
CA GLY A 895 -12.15 -3.07 14.30
C GLY A 895 -12.76 -1.69 14.01
N LEU A 896 -12.44 -0.67 14.83
CA LEU A 896 -12.98 0.68 14.67
C LEU A 896 -12.13 1.53 13.72
N ARG A 897 -12.79 2.47 13.04
CA ARG A 897 -12.11 3.50 12.24
C ARG A 897 -11.55 4.60 13.15
N LEU A 898 -10.51 5.29 12.69
CA LEU A 898 -9.83 6.31 13.49
C LEU A 898 -10.76 7.46 13.94
N ASP A 899 -11.74 7.84 13.12
CA ASP A 899 -12.75 8.85 13.47
C ASP A 899 -13.65 8.41 14.63
N GLU A 900 -14.08 7.14 14.62
CA GLU A 900 -14.88 6.54 15.69
C GLU A 900 -14.07 6.45 17.00
N VAL A 901 -12.77 6.15 16.89
CA VAL A 901 -11.86 6.02 18.02
C VAL A 901 -11.53 7.37 18.63
N ALA A 902 -11.30 8.38 17.79
CA ALA A 902 -11.13 9.74 18.25
C ALA A 902 -12.40 10.22 18.97
N ALA A 903 -13.59 9.93 18.42
CA ALA A 903 -14.84 10.23 19.10
C ALA A 903 -14.90 9.54 20.47
N LEU A 904 -14.58 8.24 20.56
CA LEU A 904 -14.53 7.51 21.82
C LEU A 904 -13.56 8.17 22.83
N ALA A 905 -12.34 8.49 22.40
CA ALA A 905 -11.33 9.14 23.23
C ALA A 905 -11.76 10.53 23.71
N LEU A 906 -12.50 11.29 22.89
CA LEU A 906 -13.02 12.61 23.23
C LEU A 906 -14.22 12.56 24.19
N HIS A 907 -14.94 11.43 24.25
CA HIS A 907 -16.06 11.19 25.17
C HIS A 907 -15.65 10.56 26.50
N VAL A 908 -14.36 10.25 26.69
CA VAL A 908 -13.85 9.78 27.98
C VAL A 908 -14.12 10.84 29.04
N GLU A 909 -14.92 10.49 30.05
CA GLU A 909 -15.31 11.43 31.11
C GLU A 909 -14.14 11.87 31.98
N HIS A 910 -14.26 13.07 32.56
CA HIS A 910 -13.31 13.59 33.51
C HIS A 910 -13.43 12.84 34.85
N PRO A 911 -12.34 12.39 35.50
CA PRO A 911 -12.41 11.59 36.74
C PRO A 911 -13.14 12.30 37.90
N ASP A 912 -13.25 13.63 37.87
CA ASP A 912 -13.98 14.44 38.86
C ASP A 912 -15.42 14.84 38.48
N LEU A 913 -15.94 14.43 37.32
CA LEU A 913 -17.32 14.73 36.89
C LEU A 913 -18.24 13.51 36.89
N ALA A 914 -17.72 12.31 37.16
CA ALA A 914 -18.54 11.14 37.40
C ALA A 914 -19.32 11.31 38.72
N ALA A 915 -20.61 10.98 38.73
CA ALA A 915 -21.51 11.14 39.89
C ALA A 915 -21.00 10.45 41.17
N ASP A 916 -20.08 9.49 41.03
CA ASP A 916 -19.49 8.68 42.10
C ASP A 916 -18.07 9.12 42.50
N SER A 917 -17.61 10.32 42.08
CA SER A 917 -16.27 10.81 42.40
C SER A 917 -16.08 11.01 43.93
N PRO A 918 -14.94 10.59 44.52
CA PRO A 918 -14.65 10.74 45.96
C PRO A 918 -14.59 12.20 46.44
N ARG A 919 -14.70 13.18 45.53
CA ARG A 919 -14.91 14.60 45.86
C ARG A 919 -16.26 14.87 46.54
N PHE A 920 -17.25 13.98 46.35
CA PHE A 920 -18.60 14.07 46.96
C PHE A 920 -18.94 12.93 47.93
N GLY A 921 -18.10 11.89 48.03
CA GLY A 921 -18.23 10.82 49.03
C GLY A 921 -17.44 11.14 50.30
N VAL A 922 -18.12 11.25 51.44
CA VAL A 922 -17.51 11.46 52.76
C VAL A 922 -16.50 10.32 53.06
N ARG A 923 -15.19 10.60 52.99
CA ARG A 923 -14.13 9.67 53.40
C ARG A 923 -13.92 9.73 54.93
N PRO A 924 -13.87 8.59 55.65
CA PRO A 924 -13.54 8.57 57.07
C PRO A 924 -12.03 8.77 57.31
N PRO A 925 -11.62 9.37 58.43
CA PRO A 925 -10.22 9.68 58.71
C PRO A 925 -9.42 8.41 59.04
N GLY A 926 -8.41 8.06 58.22
CA GLY A 926 -7.43 7.02 58.60
C GLY A 926 -6.72 6.20 57.51
N SER A 927 -6.84 6.47 56.21
CA SER A 927 -6.15 5.65 55.18
C SER A 927 -5.13 6.42 54.35
N TRP A 928 -3.89 6.46 54.85
CA TRP A 928 -2.69 6.65 54.04
C TRP A 928 -1.79 5.43 54.28
N PRO A 929 -1.27 4.72 53.26
CA PRO A 929 -0.13 3.84 53.46
C PRO A 929 1.13 4.70 53.64
N ALA A 930 1.80 4.54 54.77
CA ALA A 930 3.06 5.19 55.09
C ALA A 930 4.19 4.71 54.16
N PHE A 931 5.01 5.66 53.71
CA PHE A 931 6.31 5.42 53.10
C PHE A 931 7.27 4.86 54.16
N GLU A 932 7.82 3.65 53.95
CA GLU A 932 9.02 3.19 54.69
C GLU A 932 10.30 3.60 53.94
N PRO A 933 11.29 4.23 54.62
CA PRO A 933 12.59 4.52 54.03
C PRO A 933 13.47 3.27 54.00
N ARG A 934 14.05 2.96 52.84
CA ARG A 934 15.09 1.93 52.70
C ARG A 934 16.30 2.27 53.57
N SER A 935 16.64 1.37 54.48
CA SER A 935 17.92 1.38 55.21
C SER A 935 19.08 1.12 54.25
N THR A 936 20.10 1.95 54.36
CA THR A 936 21.43 1.76 53.81
C THR A 936 22.14 0.57 54.46
N ALA A 937 22.74 -0.28 53.64
CA ALA A 937 23.85 -1.14 54.02
C ALA A 937 24.87 -1.10 52.88
N GLY A 938 26.06 -0.55 53.16
CA GLY A 938 27.17 -0.36 52.24
C GLY A 938 27.56 1.10 52.10
#